data_AF-A0A423XBD7-F1
#
_entry.id   AF-A0A423XBD7-F1
#
_cell.length_a   1.000
_cell.length_b   1.000
_cell.length_c   1.000
_cell.angle_alpha   90.00
_cell.angle_beta   90.00
_cell.angle_gamma   90.00
#
_symmetry.space_group_name_H-M   'P 1'
#
loop_
_entity.id
_entity.type
_entity.pdbx_description
1 polymer ?
#
loop_
_entity_poly.entity_id
_entity_poly.type
_entity_poly.pdbx_seq_one_letter_code
_entity_poly.pdbx_strand_id
1 'polypeptide(L)'
;MSLETVPYEVISMIVQQIGLEDVFHLSLSSQRFLYLIREDWICKAVLESTSCATPEAKEARITQQYAFALRRLYRRRQAIRSAAPFTAATVAVAESWLYANGTLCYMQDKTSIRVLDLHKSSGEEFVIEVRTLLDEAVTESRGCRKYKFQILHYAEGILSCLYTQYGPHVESWLIVLHVGVEECKLLTTLALDTTYKIFVRNDGKYLYFGTHSEYGEDGFRRWVLMGYNIVMGTWFDQKVHLLDMVGSDIGQSIAFEIIDGKFYGLSSQASFEVDEVDWKSFYHCFRFPVAGPKPKETETSVKDRMWRRQHAEGPIDDRWSFIRLIKDDQDSKRLQVLESRKEWLGGQSSGRRNYYTTELIFPPPKEQDIEGEGSNTNDFGGGILINPRTDNSHDIRANFKCKPPLKPEFRTRCPLTTHPGDDASTALMFTLSKCFIRSYHPSSQTFLDLVDDPSQNNPETPRLQLRAGSRQLRPEEEILREPAALDSRLPHTERIKRIYRNEGENKITFWPPDDPLKARADPEALSELQSILNPPSYSKNIHGVWDDRSMVYSLAHTDGMQAIVFISFDPAIRLQGLKVWGDKSTGREGAAKTTCANGEPWYEEGSGKGKEVAVEAAESPKFDGFSSPQSDGYCPGWTPEAPFDWGPGGTGQDPRSEDEASSPGSTTAVSASASPKGTDSASPPARGGVGSPSADSSAAKYPMVYAEPRGATPSGPERIAGCNWAKKEPAMYKKILSGFNNMPDFSSPRRTA
;
A
#
# COMPACT_ATOMS: atom_id res chain seq x y z
N MET A 1 -19.41 -43.73 10.05
CA MET A 1 -19.57 -43.58 8.58
C MET A 1 -18.29 -42.95 8.04
N SER A 2 -17.85 -43.30 6.83
CA SER A 2 -16.69 -42.64 6.20
C SER A 2 -17.16 -41.40 5.44
N LEU A 3 -16.41 -40.30 5.52
CA LEU A 3 -16.68 -39.11 4.70
C LEU A 3 -16.56 -39.43 3.19
N GLU A 4 -15.77 -40.45 2.82
CA GLU A 4 -15.64 -40.94 1.43
C GLU A 4 -16.89 -41.66 0.90
N THR A 5 -17.83 -42.04 1.77
CA THR A 5 -19.10 -42.71 1.39
C THR A 5 -20.30 -41.76 1.37
N VAL A 6 -20.06 -40.47 1.61
CA VAL A 6 -21.10 -39.43 1.66
C VAL A 6 -21.41 -38.94 0.24
N PRO A 7 -22.69 -38.69 -0.11
CA PRO A 7 -23.05 -38.11 -1.41
C PRO A 7 -22.35 -36.77 -1.66
N TYR A 8 -22.07 -36.53 -2.94
CA TYR A 8 -21.32 -35.40 -3.46
C TYR A 8 -21.94 -34.04 -3.08
N GLU A 9 -23.26 -33.98 -3.10
CA GLU A 9 -24.08 -32.82 -2.73
C GLU A 9 -23.91 -32.49 -1.25
N VAL A 10 -23.87 -33.50 -0.39
CA VAL A 10 -23.68 -33.34 1.05
C VAL A 10 -22.25 -32.89 1.35
N ILE A 11 -21.25 -33.38 0.62
CA ILE A 11 -19.88 -32.86 0.74
C ILE A 11 -19.82 -31.39 0.29
N SER A 12 -20.55 -31.00 -0.76
CA SER A 12 -20.66 -29.59 -1.17
C SER A 12 -21.22 -28.70 -0.06
N MET A 13 -22.27 -29.14 0.62
CA MET A 13 -22.85 -28.42 1.76
C MET A 13 -21.87 -28.32 2.94
N ILE A 14 -21.07 -29.36 3.20
CA ILE A 14 -20.05 -29.35 4.26
C ILE A 14 -18.94 -28.34 3.92
N VAL A 15 -18.39 -28.37 2.70
CA VAL A 15 -17.25 -27.49 2.35
C VAL A 15 -17.62 -26.01 2.30
N GLN A 16 -18.89 -25.66 2.10
CA GLN A 16 -19.38 -24.28 2.20
C GLN A 16 -19.34 -23.71 3.62
N GLN A 17 -19.31 -24.57 4.65
CA GLN A 17 -19.39 -24.21 6.08
C GLN A 17 -18.04 -24.28 6.82
N ILE A 18 -16.96 -24.71 6.14
CA ILE A 18 -15.61 -24.78 6.72
C ILE A 18 -14.65 -23.77 6.08
N GLY A 19 -13.56 -23.44 6.78
CA GLY A 19 -12.58 -22.49 6.28
C GLY A 19 -11.86 -22.97 5.02
N LEU A 20 -11.46 -22.03 4.17
CA LEU A 20 -10.71 -22.28 2.93
C LEU A 20 -9.47 -23.16 3.16
N GLU A 21 -8.72 -22.89 4.24
CA GLU A 21 -7.58 -23.67 4.66
C GLU A 21 -7.94 -25.13 5.01
N ASP A 22 -9.07 -25.35 5.67
CA ASP A 22 -9.52 -26.68 6.07
C ASP A 22 -10.03 -27.49 4.88
N VAL A 23 -10.71 -26.86 3.91
CA VAL A 23 -10.99 -27.48 2.60
C VAL A 23 -9.70 -27.91 1.91
N PHE A 24 -8.67 -27.05 1.92
CA PHE A 24 -7.40 -27.37 1.30
C PHE A 24 -6.69 -28.53 2.01
N HIS A 25 -6.62 -28.52 3.34
CA HIS A 25 -6.04 -29.63 4.11
C HIS A 25 -6.82 -30.94 3.94
N LEU A 26 -8.16 -30.88 3.91
CA LEU A 26 -9.03 -32.04 3.64
C LEU A 26 -8.72 -32.64 2.27
N SER A 27 -8.57 -31.81 1.23
CA SER A 27 -8.23 -32.27 -0.13
C SER A 27 -6.86 -32.97 -0.23
N LEU A 28 -5.94 -32.68 0.71
CA LEU A 28 -4.61 -33.30 0.79
C LEU A 28 -4.57 -34.56 1.69
N SER A 29 -5.66 -34.87 2.40
CA SER A 29 -5.73 -36.00 3.33
C SER A 29 -5.92 -37.36 2.64
N SER A 30 -6.59 -37.38 1.49
CA SER A 30 -6.85 -38.58 0.67
C SER A 30 -6.89 -38.18 -0.81
N GLN A 31 -6.36 -39.03 -1.70
CA GLN A 31 -6.49 -38.82 -3.16
C GLN A 31 -7.95 -38.68 -3.59
N ARG A 32 -8.88 -39.32 -2.87
CA ARG A 32 -10.32 -39.24 -3.11
C ARG A 32 -10.93 -37.86 -2.84
N PHE A 33 -10.27 -36.98 -2.08
CA PHE A 33 -10.74 -35.61 -1.83
C PHE A 33 -10.03 -34.56 -2.70
N LEU A 34 -9.15 -34.97 -3.62
CA LEU A 34 -8.39 -34.03 -4.45
C LEU A 34 -9.28 -33.23 -5.42
N TYR A 35 -10.49 -33.72 -5.72
CA TYR A 35 -11.50 -33.01 -6.51
C TYR A 35 -11.96 -31.70 -5.86
N LEU A 36 -11.94 -31.61 -4.52
CA LEU A 36 -12.34 -30.41 -3.75
C LEU A 36 -11.54 -29.15 -4.10
N ILE A 37 -10.31 -29.30 -4.60
CA ILE A 37 -9.45 -28.18 -5.04
C ILE A 37 -9.15 -28.23 -6.55
N ARG A 38 -9.83 -29.10 -7.30
CA ARG A 38 -9.65 -29.27 -8.75
C ARG A 38 -10.89 -28.91 -9.56
N GLU A 39 -12.08 -29.16 -9.04
CA GLU A 39 -13.33 -28.92 -9.75
C GLU A 39 -13.90 -27.52 -9.47
N ASP A 40 -14.18 -26.77 -10.54
CA ASP A 40 -14.57 -25.36 -10.47
C ASP A 40 -15.88 -25.12 -9.72
N TRP A 41 -16.87 -26.03 -9.79
CA TRP A 41 -18.15 -25.81 -9.11
C TRP A 41 -18.05 -25.93 -7.58
N ILE A 42 -17.19 -26.81 -7.05
CA ILE A 42 -16.88 -26.86 -5.60
C ILE A 42 -16.08 -25.64 -5.21
N CYS A 43 -15.04 -25.35 -6.00
CA CYS A 43 -14.17 -24.23 -5.71
C CYS A 43 -14.95 -22.91 -5.76
N LYS A 44 -15.98 -22.81 -6.60
CA LYS A 44 -16.98 -21.73 -6.60
C LYS A 44 -17.78 -21.70 -5.32
N ALA A 45 -18.39 -22.82 -4.91
CA ALA A 45 -19.18 -22.89 -3.68
C ALA A 45 -18.37 -22.44 -2.45
N VAL A 46 -17.12 -22.89 -2.33
CA VAL A 46 -16.19 -22.51 -1.25
C VAL A 46 -15.74 -21.06 -1.38
N LEU A 47 -15.26 -20.62 -2.55
CA LEU A 47 -14.71 -19.28 -2.73
C LEU A 47 -15.78 -18.19 -2.58
N GLU A 48 -17.01 -18.45 -3.04
CA GLU A 48 -18.16 -17.55 -2.89
C GLU A 48 -18.74 -17.57 -1.46
N SER A 49 -18.56 -18.65 -0.66
CA SER A 49 -18.99 -18.65 0.75
C SER A 49 -17.93 -18.07 1.70
N THR A 50 -16.65 -18.36 1.50
CA THR A 50 -15.58 -18.01 2.47
C THR A 50 -14.77 -16.77 2.12
N SER A 51 -14.76 -16.31 0.86
CA SER A 51 -13.79 -15.30 0.39
C SER A 51 -14.26 -14.53 -0.86
N CYS A 52 -15.56 -14.23 -0.95
CA CYS A 52 -16.20 -13.70 -2.16
C CYS A 52 -15.76 -12.27 -2.55
N ALA A 53 -15.15 -11.52 -1.62
CA ALA A 53 -14.67 -10.17 -1.85
C ALA A 53 -13.23 -10.11 -2.41
N THR A 54 -12.48 -11.21 -2.28
CA THR A 54 -11.07 -11.29 -2.69
C THR A 54 -10.89 -11.01 -4.19
N PRO A 55 -9.75 -10.43 -4.60
CA PRO A 55 -9.50 -10.17 -6.02
C PRO A 55 -9.40 -11.46 -6.84
N GLU A 56 -8.98 -12.58 -6.26
CA GLU A 56 -9.05 -13.91 -6.89
C GLU A 56 -10.50 -14.36 -7.15
N ALA A 57 -11.43 -14.14 -6.23
CA ALA A 57 -12.85 -14.44 -6.45
C ALA A 57 -13.48 -13.57 -7.54
N LYS A 58 -13.12 -12.27 -7.58
CA LYS A 58 -13.56 -11.35 -8.64
C LYS A 58 -13.04 -11.80 -10.02
N GLU A 59 -11.76 -12.18 -10.10
CA GLU A 59 -11.16 -12.70 -11.32
C GLU A 59 -11.78 -14.05 -11.75
N ALA A 60 -12.12 -14.93 -10.80
CA ALA A 60 -12.82 -16.19 -11.04
C ALA A 60 -14.22 -15.99 -11.62
N ARG A 61 -14.99 -14.99 -11.16
CA ARG A 61 -16.32 -14.69 -11.71
C ARG A 61 -16.27 -14.28 -13.19
N ILE A 62 -15.17 -13.66 -13.63
CA ILE A 62 -14.97 -13.25 -15.03
C ILE A 62 -14.44 -14.43 -15.85
N THR A 63 -13.39 -15.11 -15.37
CA THR A 63 -12.69 -16.18 -16.11
C THR A 63 -13.36 -17.56 -16.03
N GLN A 64 -14.30 -17.74 -15.09
CA GLN A 64 -14.87 -19.02 -14.65
C GLN A 64 -13.85 -20.04 -14.07
N GLN A 65 -12.59 -19.65 -13.83
CA GLN A 65 -11.52 -20.53 -13.33
C GLN A 65 -11.44 -20.57 -11.79
N TYR A 66 -12.54 -20.96 -11.15
CA TYR A 66 -12.68 -20.99 -9.69
C TYR A 66 -11.65 -21.89 -8.98
N ALA A 67 -11.31 -23.04 -9.56
CA ALA A 67 -10.33 -23.95 -8.98
C ALA A 67 -8.90 -23.40 -9.06
N PHE A 68 -8.57 -22.62 -10.10
CA PHE A 68 -7.31 -21.87 -10.15
C PHE A 68 -7.29 -20.79 -9.08
N ALA A 69 -8.35 -19.99 -8.97
CA ALA A 69 -8.47 -18.91 -8.01
C ALA A 69 -8.38 -19.38 -6.55
N LEU A 70 -9.07 -20.47 -6.18
CA LEU A 70 -8.98 -21.07 -4.84
C LEU A 70 -7.54 -21.49 -4.49
N ARG A 71 -6.86 -22.17 -5.42
CA ARG A 71 -5.45 -22.58 -5.24
C ARG A 71 -4.49 -21.39 -5.17
N ARG A 72 -4.75 -20.32 -5.92
CA ARG A 72 -3.98 -19.07 -5.91
C ARG A 72 -4.13 -18.34 -4.57
N LEU A 73 -5.36 -18.15 -4.10
CA LEU A 73 -5.67 -17.51 -2.82
C LEU A 73 -5.04 -18.28 -1.63
N TYR A 74 -5.19 -19.61 -1.60
CA TYR A 74 -4.52 -20.44 -0.59
C TYR A 74 -3.00 -20.25 -0.61
N ARG A 75 -2.37 -20.33 -1.79
CA ARG A 75 -0.92 -20.15 -1.95
C ARG A 75 -0.46 -18.75 -1.53
N ARG A 76 -1.21 -17.69 -1.84
CA ARG A 76 -0.90 -16.32 -1.40
C ARG A 76 -0.96 -16.18 0.13
N ARG A 77 -2.03 -16.68 0.77
CA ARG A 77 -2.14 -16.65 2.24
C ARG A 77 -0.99 -17.42 2.91
N GLN A 78 -0.62 -18.58 2.37
CA GLN A 78 0.52 -19.34 2.90
C GLN A 78 1.88 -18.64 2.66
N ALA A 79 2.11 -18.09 1.46
CA ALA A 79 3.31 -17.31 1.14
C ALA A 79 3.50 -16.12 2.09
N ILE A 80 2.42 -15.42 2.44
CA ILE A 80 2.45 -14.36 3.46
C ILE A 80 2.78 -14.93 4.85
N ARG A 81 2.11 -16.03 5.26
CA ARG A 81 2.30 -16.68 6.59
C ARG A 81 3.72 -17.18 6.84
N SER A 82 4.44 -17.60 5.81
CA SER A 82 5.82 -18.13 5.89
C SER A 82 6.90 -17.18 5.39
N ALA A 83 6.55 -15.94 5.03
CA ALA A 83 7.42 -14.99 4.33
C ALA A 83 8.08 -15.57 3.05
N ALA A 84 7.37 -16.42 2.30
CA ALA A 84 7.87 -17.10 1.11
C ALA A 84 7.28 -16.49 -0.19
N PRO A 85 7.80 -15.36 -0.69
CA PRO A 85 7.35 -14.77 -1.96
C PRO A 85 7.70 -15.66 -3.16
N PHE A 86 6.93 -15.53 -4.25
CA PHE A 86 7.17 -16.24 -5.51
C PHE A 86 8.08 -15.48 -6.47
N THR A 87 8.09 -14.15 -6.39
CA THR A 87 8.83 -13.26 -7.30
C THR A 87 9.52 -12.14 -6.50
N ALA A 88 10.80 -11.88 -6.77
CA ALA A 88 11.53 -10.73 -6.24
C ALA A 88 12.49 -10.17 -7.29
N ALA A 89 12.48 -8.84 -7.50
CA ALA A 89 13.23 -8.20 -8.58
C ALA A 89 13.49 -6.71 -8.34
N THR A 90 14.58 -6.19 -8.89
CA THR A 90 14.78 -4.74 -9.07
C THR A 90 14.06 -4.32 -10.34
N VAL A 91 12.94 -3.63 -10.20
CA VAL A 91 12.02 -3.33 -11.32
C VAL A 91 12.30 -2.01 -12.02
N ALA A 92 12.88 -1.04 -11.32
CA ALA A 92 13.21 0.27 -11.86
C ALA A 92 14.30 0.98 -11.04
N VAL A 93 14.89 2.02 -11.62
CA VAL A 93 15.69 3.04 -10.89
C VAL A 93 15.06 4.41 -11.19
N ALA A 94 14.75 5.18 -10.15
CA ALA A 94 13.92 6.38 -10.27
C ALA A 94 14.22 7.42 -9.19
N GLU A 95 13.94 8.70 -9.45
CA GLU A 95 14.08 9.77 -8.44
C GLU A 95 12.90 9.84 -7.46
N SER A 96 11.71 9.55 -7.97
CA SER A 96 10.47 9.49 -7.19
C SER A 96 9.55 8.41 -7.76
N TRP A 97 8.71 7.84 -6.90
CA TRP A 97 7.81 6.76 -7.26
C TRP A 97 6.57 6.73 -6.38
N LEU A 98 5.56 6.02 -6.87
CA LEU A 98 4.31 5.69 -6.20
C LEU A 98 3.96 4.25 -6.59
N TYR A 99 3.53 3.45 -5.62
CA TYR A 99 2.94 2.14 -5.87
C TYR A 99 1.51 2.10 -5.34
N ALA A 100 0.56 1.74 -6.20
CA ALA A 100 -0.85 1.61 -5.85
C ALA A 100 -1.52 0.54 -6.72
N ASN A 101 -2.29 -0.35 -6.09
CA ASN A 101 -3.14 -1.35 -6.77
C ASN A 101 -2.40 -2.13 -7.87
N GLY A 102 -1.26 -2.72 -7.53
CA GLY A 102 -0.44 -3.48 -8.48
C GLY A 102 0.33 -2.66 -9.52
N THR A 103 0.13 -1.35 -9.61
CA THR A 103 0.79 -0.48 -10.60
C THR A 103 1.88 0.37 -9.96
N LEU A 104 3.06 0.35 -10.56
CA LEU A 104 4.19 1.21 -10.23
C LEU A 104 4.21 2.42 -11.17
N CYS A 105 4.12 3.62 -10.60
CA CYS A 105 4.36 4.89 -11.30
C CYS A 105 5.69 5.46 -10.81
N TYR A 106 6.61 5.82 -11.70
CA TYR A 106 7.92 6.32 -11.29
C TYR A 106 8.51 7.34 -12.26
N MET A 107 9.33 8.25 -11.75
CA MET A 107 9.97 9.30 -12.54
C MET A 107 11.42 8.98 -12.86
N GLN A 108 11.75 8.99 -14.13
CA GLN A 108 13.10 8.80 -14.64
C GLN A 108 13.65 10.14 -15.19
N ASP A 109 14.89 10.46 -14.79
CA ASP A 109 15.73 11.54 -15.32
C ASP A 109 15.04 12.94 -15.38
N LYS A 110 14.12 13.24 -14.44
CA LYS A 110 13.25 14.45 -14.38
C LYS A 110 12.42 14.76 -15.64
N THR A 111 12.44 13.86 -16.62
CA THR A 111 11.96 14.12 -17.98
C THR A 111 10.83 13.19 -18.38
N SER A 112 10.73 12.01 -17.75
CA SER A 112 9.66 11.06 -18.05
C SER A 112 9.07 10.43 -16.80
N ILE A 113 7.76 10.16 -16.84
CA ILE A 113 7.06 9.30 -15.89
C ILE A 113 6.75 8.00 -16.60
N ARG A 114 7.00 6.88 -15.92
CA ARG A 114 6.73 5.53 -16.39
C ARG A 114 5.63 4.90 -15.54
N VAL A 115 4.65 4.27 -16.19
CA VAL A 115 3.52 3.58 -15.55
C VAL A 115 3.53 2.11 -15.97
N LEU A 116 3.72 1.23 -14.99
CA LEU A 116 3.95 -0.21 -15.17
C LEU A 116 3.02 -1.04 -14.28
N ASP A 117 2.14 -1.85 -14.89
CA ASP A 117 1.28 -2.80 -14.17
C ASP A 117 2.06 -4.08 -13.82
N LEU A 118 2.50 -4.18 -12.57
CA LEU A 118 3.25 -5.33 -12.05
C LEU A 118 2.33 -6.53 -11.76
N HIS A 119 1.07 -6.31 -11.35
CA HIS A 119 0.13 -7.41 -11.07
C HIS A 119 -0.28 -8.17 -12.32
N LYS A 120 -0.48 -7.49 -13.45
CA LYS A 120 -0.67 -8.13 -14.76
C LYS A 120 0.63 -8.62 -15.39
N SER A 121 1.76 -8.49 -14.69
CA SER A 121 3.09 -8.86 -15.18
C SER A 121 3.43 -8.21 -16.52
N SER A 122 3.05 -6.93 -16.68
CA SER A 122 3.12 -6.24 -17.96
C SER A 122 4.53 -6.21 -18.51
N GLY A 123 4.67 -6.62 -19.77
CA GLY A 123 5.94 -6.59 -20.48
C GLY A 123 6.34 -5.20 -21.00
N GLU A 124 5.47 -4.21 -20.85
CA GLU A 124 5.53 -2.87 -21.41
C GLU A 124 5.07 -1.84 -20.37
N GLU A 125 5.52 -0.60 -20.52
CA GLU A 125 5.16 0.52 -19.67
C GLU A 125 4.82 1.76 -20.51
N PHE A 126 3.90 2.58 -20.00
CA PHE A 126 3.57 3.87 -20.60
C PHE A 126 4.61 4.89 -20.18
N VAL A 127 5.23 5.57 -21.14
CA VAL A 127 6.23 6.61 -20.91
C VAL A 127 5.64 7.96 -21.30
N ILE A 128 5.43 8.80 -20.29
CA ILE A 128 4.88 10.14 -20.37
C ILE A 128 6.04 11.12 -20.27
N GLU A 129 6.32 11.88 -21.33
CA GLU A 129 7.35 12.92 -21.34
C GLU A 129 6.80 14.18 -20.66
N VAL A 130 7.38 14.52 -19.50
CA VAL A 130 6.88 15.56 -18.59
C VAL A 130 6.92 16.94 -19.24
N ARG A 131 7.92 17.23 -20.06
CA ARG A 131 8.05 18.55 -20.70
C ARG A 131 6.98 18.79 -21.75
N THR A 132 6.78 17.84 -22.67
CA THR A 132 5.79 17.95 -23.73
C THR A 132 4.37 17.89 -23.17
N LEU A 133 4.14 17.14 -22.09
CA LEU A 133 2.90 17.21 -21.31
C LEU A 133 2.68 18.61 -20.73
N LEU A 134 3.66 19.20 -20.06
CA LEU A 134 3.51 20.53 -19.43
C LEU A 134 3.26 21.64 -20.45
N ASP A 135 3.92 21.61 -21.61
CA ASP A 135 3.71 22.56 -22.70
C ASP A 135 2.28 22.52 -23.30
N GLU A 136 1.56 21.41 -23.10
CA GLU A 136 0.14 21.21 -23.45
C GLU A 136 -0.80 21.52 -22.28
N ALA A 137 -0.49 21.05 -21.06
CA ALA A 137 -1.37 21.08 -19.90
C ALA A 137 -1.37 22.39 -19.10
N VAL A 138 -0.26 23.14 -19.11
CA VAL A 138 -0.08 24.41 -18.37
C VAL A 138 0.61 25.42 -19.29
N THR A 139 -0.13 26.37 -19.84
CA THR A 139 0.39 27.38 -20.78
C THR A 139 1.49 28.25 -20.20
N GLU A 140 1.43 28.49 -18.89
CA GLU A 140 2.32 29.29 -18.04
C GLU A 140 3.67 28.59 -17.78
N SER A 141 3.72 27.28 -18.00
CA SER A 141 4.94 26.48 -17.88
C SER A 141 5.90 26.68 -19.06
N ARG A 142 5.42 27.25 -20.19
CA ARG A 142 6.16 27.36 -21.46
C ARG A 142 7.45 28.16 -21.29
N GLY A 143 8.58 27.51 -21.60
CA GLY A 143 9.92 28.08 -21.40
C GLY A 143 10.45 28.04 -19.96
N CYS A 144 9.62 27.74 -18.95
CA CYS A 144 10.09 27.61 -17.57
C CYS A 144 10.88 26.31 -17.37
N ARG A 145 12.13 26.44 -16.90
CA ARG A 145 13.03 25.30 -16.62
C ARG A 145 13.20 24.97 -15.13
N LYS A 146 12.66 25.79 -14.22
CA LYS A 146 12.74 25.58 -12.77
C LYS A 146 11.38 25.14 -12.24
N TYR A 147 11.21 23.83 -12.10
CA TYR A 147 9.98 23.25 -11.58
C TYR A 147 10.26 21.99 -10.74
N LYS A 148 9.30 21.63 -9.90
CA LYS A 148 9.17 20.30 -9.29
C LYS A 148 7.93 19.65 -9.89
N PHE A 149 8.01 18.38 -10.22
CA PHE A 149 6.88 17.56 -10.65
C PHE A 149 6.83 16.33 -9.73
N GLN A 150 5.67 16.01 -9.17
CA GLN A 150 5.51 14.96 -8.17
C GLN A 150 4.27 14.13 -8.48
N ILE A 151 4.39 12.80 -8.39
CA ILE A 151 3.26 11.87 -8.51
C ILE A 151 2.50 11.89 -7.17
N LEU A 152 1.17 12.09 -7.20
CA LEU A 152 0.32 12.15 -6.02
C LEU A 152 -0.47 10.85 -5.80
N HIS A 153 -1.14 10.36 -6.85
CA HIS A 153 -1.97 9.16 -6.77
C HIS A 153 -2.13 8.48 -8.13
N TYR A 154 -2.43 7.18 -8.11
CA TYR A 154 -2.82 6.39 -9.27
C TYR A 154 -3.89 5.37 -8.89
N ALA A 155 -5.03 5.38 -9.59
CA ALA A 155 -6.08 4.37 -9.47
C ALA A 155 -6.91 4.31 -10.76
N GLU A 156 -7.38 3.11 -11.14
CA GLU A 156 -8.24 2.87 -12.31
C GLU A 156 -7.75 3.51 -13.64
N GLY A 157 -6.43 3.51 -13.87
CA GLY A 157 -5.86 4.13 -15.07
C GLY A 157 -5.90 5.66 -15.06
N ILE A 158 -6.02 6.28 -13.89
CA ILE A 158 -5.98 7.73 -13.71
C ILE A 158 -4.74 8.08 -12.90
N LEU A 159 -3.87 8.90 -13.47
CA LEU A 159 -2.63 9.38 -12.87
C LEU A 159 -2.81 10.85 -12.46
N SER A 160 -2.61 11.13 -11.18
CA SER A 160 -2.70 12.48 -10.61
C SER A 160 -1.33 12.98 -10.17
N CYS A 161 -0.95 14.17 -10.60
CA CYS A 161 0.37 14.75 -10.38
C CYS A 161 0.29 16.22 -9.94
N LEU A 162 1.27 16.63 -9.13
CA LEU A 162 1.50 18.02 -8.73
C LEU A 162 2.63 18.60 -9.58
N TYR A 163 2.34 19.69 -10.29
CA TYR A 163 3.34 20.56 -10.88
C TYR A 163 3.51 21.81 -9.99
N THR A 164 4.75 22.15 -9.65
CA THR A 164 5.09 23.39 -8.92
C THR A 164 6.16 24.16 -9.68
N GLN A 165 5.86 25.41 -10.02
CA GLN A 165 6.73 26.30 -10.78
C GLN A 165 7.45 27.27 -9.83
N TYR A 166 8.76 27.42 -9.99
CA TYR A 166 9.57 28.34 -9.20
C TYR A 166 9.90 29.59 -10.02
N GLY A 167 8.98 30.55 -10.02
CA GLY A 167 9.11 31.87 -10.62
C GLY A 167 9.32 32.99 -9.58
N PRO A 168 8.92 34.24 -9.90
CA PRO A 168 8.82 35.33 -8.92
C PRO A 168 7.80 35.02 -7.81
N HIS A 169 6.77 34.25 -8.16
CA HIS A 169 5.83 33.62 -7.24
C HIS A 169 5.93 32.09 -7.42
N VAL A 170 5.61 31.35 -6.36
CA VAL A 170 5.52 29.89 -6.41
C VAL A 170 4.08 29.55 -6.73
N GLU A 171 3.87 29.02 -7.92
CA GLU A 171 2.55 28.62 -8.42
C GLU A 171 2.51 27.09 -8.53
N SER A 172 1.34 26.49 -8.32
CA SER A 172 1.18 25.04 -8.35
C SER A 172 -0.12 24.64 -9.04
N TRP A 173 -0.08 23.50 -9.74
CA TRP A 173 -1.20 22.95 -10.48
C TRP A 173 -1.33 21.46 -10.22
N LEU A 174 -2.57 21.00 -10.02
CA LEU A 174 -2.95 19.61 -10.13
C LEU A 174 -3.16 19.27 -11.61
N ILE A 175 -2.47 18.24 -12.09
CA ILE A 175 -2.60 17.71 -13.45
C ILE A 175 -3.11 16.27 -13.34
N VAL A 176 -4.22 15.98 -14.04
CA VAL A 176 -4.87 14.66 -14.01
C VAL A 176 -4.92 14.08 -15.42
N LEU A 177 -4.41 12.86 -15.58
CA LEU A 177 -4.30 12.15 -16.85
C LEU A 177 -5.07 10.83 -16.81
N HIS A 178 -5.70 10.46 -17.91
CA HIS A 178 -6.07 9.07 -18.17
C HIS A 178 -4.91 8.36 -18.89
N VAL A 179 -4.58 7.17 -18.42
CA VAL A 179 -3.56 6.25 -18.95
C VAL A 179 -4.28 4.92 -19.23
N GLY A 180 -4.95 4.87 -20.38
CA GLY A 180 -5.65 3.69 -20.87
C GLY A 180 -4.73 2.75 -21.67
N VAL A 181 -5.23 1.59 -22.08
CA VAL A 181 -4.45 0.59 -22.82
C VAL A 181 -4.04 1.08 -24.22
N GLU A 182 -4.86 1.93 -24.84
CA GLU A 182 -4.68 2.42 -26.22
C GLU A 182 -4.69 3.95 -26.33
N GLU A 183 -5.14 4.69 -25.32
CA GLU A 183 -5.10 6.17 -25.28
C GLU A 183 -4.43 6.71 -24.01
N CYS A 184 -3.80 7.87 -24.14
CA CYS A 184 -3.40 8.73 -23.03
C CYS A 184 -4.02 10.10 -23.26
N LYS A 185 -4.72 10.62 -22.26
CA LYS A 185 -5.53 11.85 -22.39
C LYS A 185 -5.36 12.74 -21.16
N LEU A 186 -5.15 14.03 -21.38
CA LEU A 186 -5.25 15.04 -20.32
C LEU A 186 -6.74 15.19 -19.93
N LEU A 187 -7.07 14.89 -18.68
CA LEU A 187 -8.44 15.01 -18.17
C LEU A 187 -8.72 16.42 -17.66
N THR A 188 -7.85 16.97 -16.82
CA THR A 188 -7.97 18.33 -16.31
C THR A 188 -6.65 18.86 -15.75
N THR A 189 -6.52 20.19 -15.78
CA THR A 189 -5.50 20.96 -15.06
C THR A 189 -6.24 21.93 -14.14
N LEU A 190 -5.81 22.06 -12.89
CA LEU A 190 -6.36 23.03 -11.93
C LEU A 190 -5.24 23.75 -11.18
N ALA A 191 -5.25 25.08 -11.18
CA ALA A 191 -4.36 25.88 -10.33
C ALA A 191 -4.74 25.74 -8.85
N LEU A 192 -3.75 25.64 -7.97
CA LEU A 192 -3.93 25.36 -6.54
C LEU A 192 -3.55 26.57 -5.69
N ASP A 193 -4.49 27.00 -4.84
CA ASP A 193 -4.27 28.02 -3.79
C ASP A 193 -3.14 27.61 -2.82
N THR A 194 -2.95 26.30 -2.63
CA THR A 194 -2.08 25.70 -1.61
C THR A 194 -1.83 24.23 -1.91
N THR A 195 -0.66 23.73 -1.49
CA THR A 195 -0.26 22.32 -1.60
C THR A 195 -0.03 21.68 -0.23
N TYR A 196 -0.40 22.35 0.87
CA TYR A 196 -0.08 21.90 2.21
C TYR A 196 -0.82 20.59 2.56
N LYS A 197 -0.03 19.53 2.76
CA LYS A 197 -0.49 18.14 2.96
C LYS A 197 -1.52 17.68 1.92
N ILE A 198 -1.30 18.05 0.65
CA ILE A 198 -2.18 17.65 -0.45
C ILE A 198 -2.24 16.13 -0.62
N PHE A 199 -3.44 15.60 -0.85
CA PHE A 199 -3.65 14.21 -1.27
C PHE A 199 -4.67 14.15 -2.40
N VAL A 200 -4.69 13.01 -3.12
CA VAL A 200 -5.70 12.69 -4.14
C VAL A 200 -6.21 11.27 -3.91
N ARG A 201 -7.50 11.05 -4.19
CA ARG A 201 -8.17 9.75 -4.26
C ARG A 201 -9.15 9.78 -5.44
N ASN A 202 -9.24 8.68 -6.18
CA ASN A 202 -10.21 8.56 -7.27
C ASN A 202 -10.73 7.13 -7.38
N ASP A 203 -11.96 7.01 -7.89
CA ASP A 203 -12.41 5.81 -8.62
C ASP A 203 -12.37 6.10 -10.13
N GLY A 204 -12.92 5.22 -10.97
CA GLY A 204 -12.98 5.42 -12.42
C GLY A 204 -13.96 6.49 -12.92
N LYS A 205 -14.71 7.16 -12.02
CA LYS A 205 -15.79 8.12 -12.36
C LYS A 205 -15.64 9.47 -11.66
N TYR A 206 -15.08 9.49 -10.44
CA TYR A 206 -14.90 10.67 -9.60
C TYR A 206 -13.51 10.72 -8.98
N LEU A 207 -12.94 11.92 -8.95
CA LEU A 207 -11.68 12.23 -8.29
C LEU A 207 -11.92 13.28 -7.21
N TYR A 208 -11.30 13.12 -6.05
CA TYR A 208 -11.24 14.12 -5.00
C TYR A 208 -9.78 14.40 -4.66
N PHE A 209 -9.42 15.68 -4.57
CA PHE A 209 -8.20 16.09 -3.88
C PHE A 209 -8.56 16.85 -2.60
N GLY A 210 -7.65 16.86 -1.64
CA GLY A 210 -7.83 17.60 -0.40
C GLY A 210 -6.54 18.23 0.11
N THR A 211 -6.68 19.35 0.84
CA THR A 211 -5.59 20.11 1.46
C THR A 211 -5.92 20.46 2.91
N HIS A 212 -4.90 20.57 3.75
CA HIS A 212 -5.05 20.90 5.18
C HIS A 212 -4.75 22.38 5.44
N SER A 213 -5.56 23.26 4.85
CA SER A 213 -5.17 24.63 4.50
C SER A 213 -5.99 25.75 5.10
N GLU A 214 -7.28 25.55 5.34
CA GLU A 214 -8.15 26.58 5.91
C GLU A 214 -8.15 26.51 7.43
N TYR A 215 -8.28 27.66 8.09
CA TYR A 215 -8.39 27.73 9.55
C TYR A 215 -9.86 27.83 9.95
N GLY A 216 -10.23 27.10 11.01
CA GLY A 216 -11.48 27.30 11.71
C GLY A 216 -11.49 28.55 12.58
N GLU A 217 -12.68 28.90 13.08
CA GLU A 217 -12.87 29.94 14.10
C GLU A 217 -12.16 29.61 15.42
N ASP A 218 -11.91 28.32 15.65
CA ASP A 218 -11.11 27.74 16.74
C ASP A 218 -9.60 27.91 16.55
N GLY A 219 -9.14 28.44 15.40
CA GLY A 219 -7.73 28.60 15.05
C GLY A 219 -7.03 27.31 14.60
N PHE A 220 -7.73 26.17 14.53
CA PHE A 220 -7.16 24.92 14.03
C PHE A 220 -7.29 24.84 12.50
N ARG A 221 -6.32 24.20 11.85
CA ARG A 221 -6.43 23.90 10.41
C ARG A 221 -7.41 22.77 10.18
N ARG A 222 -8.20 22.88 9.12
CA ARG A 222 -9.23 21.95 8.70
C ARG A 222 -8.92 21.40 7.31
N TRP A 223 -9.44 20.21 7.03
CA TRP A 223 -9.32 19.58 5.72
C TRP A 223 -10.39 20.13 4.77
N VAL A 224 -9.97 20.53 3.58
CA VAL A 224 -10.85 21.04 2.51
C VAL A 224 -10.70 20.13 1.31
N LEU A 225 -11.80 19.61 0.79
CA LEU A 225 -11.83 18.75 -0.38
C LEU A 225 -12.46 19.47 -1.57
N MET A 226 -12.00 19.11 -2.76
CA MET A 226 -12.58 19.51 -4.04
C MET A 226 -12.73 18.27 -4.92
N GLY A 227 -13.90 18.10 -5.52
CA GLY A 227 -14.22 16.94 -6.34
C GLY A 227 -14.35 17.26 -7.83
N TYR A 228 -14.05 16.28 -8.67
CA TYR A 228 -14.06 16.32 -10.12
C TYR A 228 -14.83 15.12 -10.67
N ASN A 229 -15.80 15.39 -11.54
CA ASN A 229 -16.53 14.36 -12.27
C ASN A 229 -15.78 14.06 -13.57
N ILE A 230 -15.11 12.91 -13.62
CA ILE A 230 -14.28 12.47 -14.75
C ILE A 230 -15.14 12.18 -15.99
N VAL A 231 -16.36 11.66 -15.79
CA VAL A 231 -17.29 11.31 -16.88
C VAL A 231 -17.83 12.57 -17.57
N MET A 232 -18.14 13.61 -16.80
CA MET A 232 -18.64 14.89 -17.34
C MET A 232 -17.53 15.86 -17.73
N GLY A 233 -16.30 15.67 -17.25
CA GLY A 233 -15.18 16.58 -17.49
C GLY A 233 -15.26 17.89 -16.69
N THR A 234 -15.92 17.89 -15.53
CA THR A 234 -16.27 19.10 -14.77
C THR A 234 -15.90 18.99 -13.30
N TRP A 235 -15.27 20.05 -12.76
CA TRP A 235 -15.14 20.26 -11.32
C TRP A 235 -16.52 20.53 -10.69
N PHE A 236 -16.70 20.16 -9.42
CA PHE A 236 -17.87 20.59 -8.66
C PHE A 236 -17.70 22.04 -8.21
N ASP A 237 -18.78 22.83 -8.24
CA ASP A 237 -18.79 24.26 -7.88
C ASP A 237 -18.54 24.54 -6.37
N GLN A 238 -18.35 23.50 -5.58
CA GLN A 238 -18.52 23.51 -4.13
C GLN A 238 -17.35 22.82 -3.43
N LYS A 239 -16.62 23.59 -2.61
CA LYS A 239 -15.61 23.06 -1.68
C LYS A 239 -16.31 22.38 -0.51
N VAL A 240 -15.76 21.24 -0.08
CA VAL A 240 -16.28 20.39 1.00
C VAL A 240 -15.35 20.55 2.20
N HIS A 241 -15.80 21.23 3.24
CA HIS A 241 -15.02 21.57 4.42
C HIS A 241 -15.31 20.55 5.53
N LEU A 242 -14.29 19.81 5.96
CA LEU A 242 -14.38 18.80 7.00
C LEU A 242 -14.09 19.46 8.36
N LEU A 243 -15.14 19.88 9.07
CA LEU A 243 -14.98 20.64 10.31
C LEU A 243 -14.50 19.75 11.47
N ASP A 244 -15.16 18.60 11.63
CA ASP A 244 -14.99 17.73 12.80
C ASP A 244 -13.87 16.68 12.60
N MET A 245 -13.12 16.78 11.51
CA MET A 245 -12.10 15.79 11.14
C MET A 245 -10.73 16.16 11.69
N VAL A 246 -10.48 15.68 12.91
CA VAL A 246 -9.23 15.87 13.67
C VAL A 246 -8.11 14.98 13.11
N GLY A 247 -6.88 15.48 13.11
CA GLY A 247 -5.68 14.73 12.72
C GLY A 247 -5.13 15.16 11.37
N SER A 248 -3.81 15.07 11.21
CA SER A 248 -3.11 15.71 10.08
C SER A 248 -2.17 14.78 9.30
N ASP A 249 -1.87 13.58 9.79
CA ASP A 249 -0.79 12.73 9.26
C ASP A 249 -1.41 11.51 8.58
N ILE A 250 -1.43 11.54 7.25
CA ILE A 250 -2.15 10.58 6.42
C ILE A 250 -1.48 9.20 6.55
N GLY A 251 -2.29 8.19 6.87
CA GLY A 251 -1.86 6.83 7.17
C GLY A 251 -1.41 6.60 8.61
N GLN A 252 -1.31 7.65 9.45
CA GLN A 252 -0.94 7.55 10.88
C GLN A 252 -2.09 7.96 11.81
N SER A 253 -2.52 9.24 11.73
CA SER A 253 -3.64 9.78 12.52
C SER A 253 -4.95 9.81 11.74
N ILE A 254 -4.88 9.95 10.41
CA ILE A 254 -6.04 10.07 9.52
C ILE A 254 -5.88 9.21 8.25
N ALA A 255 -6.97 8.73 7.66
CA ALA A 255 -6.99 8.05 6.36
C ALA A 255 -8.19 8.52 5.52
N PHE A 256 -7.98 8.71 4.23
CA PHE A 256 -9.01 9.09 3.25
C PHE A 256 -9.03 8.08 2.11
N GLU A 257 -10.18 7.49 1.79
CA GLU A 257 -10.30 6.51 0.71
C GLU A 257 -11.65 6.65 -0.02
N ILE A 258 -11.70 6.29 -1.30
CA ILE A 258 -12.96 6.16 -2.06
C ILE A 258 -13.25 4.67 -2.21
N ILE A 259 -14.42 4.24 -1.74
CA ILE A 259 -14.82 2.83 -1.73
C ILE A 259 -16.31 2.74 -2.07
N ASP A 260 -16.65 1.92 -3.07
CA ASP A 260 -18.03 1.60 -3.47
C ASP A 260 -18.93 2.83 -3.69
N GLY A 261 -18.40 3.86 -4.36
CA GLY A 261 -19.11 5.11 -4.67
C GLY A 261 -19.31 6.04 -3.47
N LYS A 262 -18.61 5.82 -2.36
CA LYS A 262 -18.58 6.76 -1.21
C LYS A 262 -17.14 7.17 -0.90
N PHE A 263 -16.96 8.46 -0.59
CA PHE A 263 -15.73 8.98 0.00
C PHE A 263 -15.78 8.73 1.51
N TYR A 264 -14.68 8.23 2.08
CA TYR A 264 -14.52 7.98 3.51
C TYR A 264 -13.40 8.84 4.07
N GLY A 265 -13.64 9.47 5.23
CA GLY A 265 -12.59 10.01 6.10
C GLY A 265 -12.62 9.28 7.43
N LEU A 266 -11.45 8.83 7.92
CA LEU A 266 -11.28 8.08 9.16
C LEU A 266 -10.17 8.71 10.00
N SER A 267 -10.42 8.97 11.27
CA SER A 267 -9.42 9.44 12.23
C SER A 267 -9.36 8.59 13.51
N SER A 268 -8.18 8.53 14.11
CA SER A 268 -7.92 7.95 15.44
C SER A 268 -7.94 8.99 16.58
N GLN A 269 -8.16 10.26 16.24
CA GLN A 269 -8.21 11.42 17.15
C GLN A 269 -9.65 11.95 17.27
N ALA A 270 -9.99 12.52 18.44
CA ALA A 270 -11.37 12.90 18.80
C ALA A 270 -11.58 14.40 19.08
N SER A 271 -10.51 15.13 19.40
CA SER A 271 -10.54 16.58 19.70
C SER A 271 -9.26 17.26 19.21
N PHE A 272 -9.38 18.51 18.73
CA PHE A 272 -8.23 19.35 18.42
C PHE A 272 -7.51 19.86 19.69
N GLU A 273 -8.25 20.02 20.79
CA GLU A 273 -7.71 20.36 22.10
C GLU A 273 -7.29 19.08 22.86
N VAL A 274 -6.15 19.15 23.57
CA VAL A 274 -5.67 18.09 24.47
C VAL A 274 -6.40 18.16 25.80
N ASP A 275 -7.73 18.04 25.76
CA ASP A 275 -8.56 17.93 26.96
C ASP A 275 -8.31 16.57 27.64
N GLU A 276 -7.70 16.60 28.83
CA GLU A 276 -7.36 15.43 29.67
C GLU A 276 -8.60 14.64 30.18
N VAL A 277 -9.79 14.95 29.69
CA VAL A 277 -11.08 14.54 30.26
C VAL A 277 -11.61 13.22 29.67
N ASP A 278 -11.37 12.96 28.38
CA ASP A 278 -11.90 11.78 27.68
C ASP A 278 -10.97 10.55 27.83
N TRP A 279 -11.15 9.86 28.95
CA TRP A 279 -10.48 8.58 29.28
C TRP A 279 -10.77 7.42 28.31
N LYS A 280 -11.67 7.60 27.33
CA LYS A 280 -11.92 6.70 26.20
C LYS A 280 -11.60 7.39 24.87
N SER A 281 -10.83 6.73 24.02
CA SER A 281 -10.64 7.12 22.61
C SER A 281 -11.51 6.23 21.71
N PHE A 282 -12.05 6.85 20.66
CA PHE A 282 -12.88 6.23 19.64
C PHE A 282 -12.27 6.50 18.27
N TYR A 283 -12.62 5.69 17.26
CA TYR A 283 -12.41 6.06 15.87
C TYR A 283 -13.56 6.96 15.42
N HIS A 284 -13.22 7.99 14.64
CA HIS A 284 -14.17 8.91 14.05
C HIS A 284 -14.15 8.71 12.55
N CYS A 285 -15.24 8.22 11.96
CA CYS A 285 -15.34 8.05 10.52
C CYS A 285 -16.61 8.71 9.98
N PHE A 286 -16.49 9.40 8.85
CA PHE A 286 -17.64 9.84 8.06
C PHE A 286 -17.59 9.22 6.67
N ARG A 287 -18.73 9.20 5.98
CA ARG A 287 -18.80 8.94 4.54
C ARG A 287 -19.87 9.78 3.84
N PHE A 288 -19.65 10.10 2.58
CA PHE A 288 -20.65 10.75 1.71
C PHE A 288 -20.57 10.21 0.27
N PRO A 289 -21.65 10.33 -0.55
CA PRO A 289 -21.63 9.90 -1.95
C PRO A 289 -20.70 10.76 -2.83
N VAL A 290 -19.83 10.14 -3.63
CA VAL A 290 -18.88 10.87 -4.52
C VAL A 290 -19.56 11.65 -5.65
N ALA A 291 -20.78 11.28 -6.02
CA ALA A 291 -21.51 11.84 -7.16
C ALA A 291 -22.14 13.21 -6.90
N GLY A 292 -22.16 13.67 -5.64
CA GLY A 292 -22.83 14.89 -5.22
C GLY A 292 -22.82 15.02 -3.71
N PRO A 293 -21.73 15.53 -3.10
CA PRO A 293 -21.62 15.65 -1.64
C PRO A 293 -22.69 16.61 -1.12
N LYS A 294 -23.41 16.23 -0.06
CA LYS A 294 -24.36 17.10 0.65
C LYS A 294 -24.26 16.86 2.16
N PRO A 295 -24.29 17.90 3.02
CA PRO A 295 -24.22 17.72 4.48
C PRO A 295 -25.30 16.81 5.06
N LYS A 296 -26.48 16.76 4.42
CA LYS A 296 -27.61 15.89 4.81
C LYS A 296 -27.42 14.42 4.42
N GLU A 297 -26.51 14.12 3.50
CA GLU A 297 -26.19 12.77 3.03
C GLU A 297 -24.86 12.25 3.61
N THR A 298 -24.17 13.07 4.42
CA THR A 298 -23.01 12.64 5.19
C THR A 298 -23.45 11.75 6.37
N GLU A 299 -22.99 10.51 6.37
CA GLU A 299 -23.19 9.57 7.47
C GLU A 299 -21.95 9.57 8.37
N THR A 300 -22.14 9.64 9.69
CA THR A 300 -21.07 9.47 10.69
C THR A 300 -21.15 8.09 11.34
N SER A 301 -20.01 7.52 11.70
CA SER A 301 -19.91 6.20 12.33
C SER A 301 -20.43 6.22 13.76
N VAL A 302 -21.05 5.12 14.22
CA VAL A 302 -21.64 5.02 15.56
C VAL A 302 -20.54 5.05 16.62
N LYS A 303 -20.36 6.17 17.33
CA LYS A 303 -19.32 6.36 18.38
C LYS A 303 -19.28 5.17 19.36
N ASP A 304 -20.43 4.74 19.85
CA ASP A 304 -20.54 3.62 20.79
C ASP A 304 -20.17 2.24 20.22
N ARG A 305 -19.98 2.08 18.91
CA ARG A 305 -19.43 0.85 18.31
C ARG A 305 -17.98 1.00 17.87
N MET A 306 -17.56 2.23 17.52
CA MET A 306 -16.19 2.57 17.10
C MET A 306 -15.22 2.78 18.28
N TRP A 307 -15.32 2.00 19.36
CA TRP A 307 -14.39 2.14 20.49
C TRP A 307 -12.97 1.67 20.13
N ARG A 308 -11.97 2.53 20.36
CA ARG A 308 -10.56 2.29 19.99
C ARG A 308 -9.75 1.81 21.19
N ARG A 309 -9.79 2.56 22.31
CA ARG A 309 -9.03 2.25 23.55
C ARG A 309 -9.52 3.03 24.77
N GLN A 310 -9.08 2.63 25.96
CA GLN A 310 -9.12 3.40 27.20
C GLN A 310 -7.72 3.91 27.54
N HIS A 311 -7.61 5.13 28.07
CA HIS A 311 -6.31 5.70 28.47
C HIS A 311 -5.63 4.86 29.56
N ALA A 312 -6.44 4.30 30.47
CA ALA A 312 -6.00 3.37 31.52
C ALA A 312 -5.36 2.06 31.02
N GLU A 313 -5.45 1.75 29.71
CA GLU A 313 -4.68 0.63 29.13
C GLU A 313 -3.17 0.92 29.13
N GLY A 314 -2.71 2.18 29.20
CA GLY A 314 -1.30 2.58 29.27
C GLY A 314 -0.87 3.59 28.20
N PRO A 315 0.41 3.98 28.15
CA PRO A 315 0.93 4.87 27.11
C PRO A 315 1.08 4.15 25.75
N ILE A 316 1.17 4.95 24.68
CA ILE A 316 1.39 4.50 23.30
C ILE A 316 2.60 5.23 22.69
N ASP A 317 3.27 4.60 21.73
CA ASP A 317 4.34 5.21 20.92
C ASP A 317 3.82 5.37 19.49
N ASP A 318 3.30 6.57 19.17
CA ASP A 318 2.60 6.84 17.92
C ASP A 318 3.47 6.73 16.67
N ARG A 319 4.80 6.73 16.81
CA ARG A 319 5.73 6.48 15.68
C ARG A 319 5.62 5.04 15.14
N TRP A 320 5.02 4.13 15.94
CA TRP A 320 4.67 2.76 15.53
C TRP A 320 3.24 2.63 14.99
N SER A 321 2.47 3.71 15.00
CA SER A 321 1.07 3.70 14.61
C SER A 321 0.91 3.80 13.09
N PHE A 322 -0.06 3.05 12.56
CA PHE A 322 -0.63 3.31 11.24
C PHE A 322 -2.12 2.96 11.27
N ILE A 323 -2.90 3.63 10.43
CA ILE A 323 -4.35 3.41 10.29
C ILE A 323 -4.74 3.30 8.81
N ARG A 324 -5.57 2.30 8.46
CA ARG A 324 -6.13 2.10 7.12
C ARG A 324 -7.57 1.56 7.19
N LEU A 325 -8.36 1.78 6.14
CA LEU A 325 -9.63 1.10 5.91
C LEU A 325 -9.39 -0.12 5.03
N ILE A 326 -9.87 -1.29 5.41
CA ILE A 326 -9.76 -2.51 4.59
C ILE A 326 -11.14 -3.14 4.35
N LYS A 327 -11.31 -3.86 3.24
CA LYS A 327 -12.47 -4.72 3.02
C LYS A 327 -12.25 -6.07 3.71
N ASP A 328 -13.33 -6.63 4.23
CA ASP A 328 -13.34 -8.03 4.66
C ASP A 328 -13.27 -8.98 3.46
N ASP A 329 -12.54 -10.09 3.57
CA ASP A 329 -12.39 -11.06 2.48
C ASP A 329 -13.70 -11.81 2.16
N GLN A 330 -14.56 -12.01 3.16
CA GLN A 330 -15.82 -12.76 3.02
C GLN A 330 -16.93 -11.87 2.44
N ASP A 331 -17.11 -10.66 3.01
CA ASP A 331 -18.19 -9.74 2.66
C ASP A 331 -17.64 -8.38 2.20
N SER A 332 -17.73 -8.10 0.89
CA SER A 332 -17.18 -6.89 0.30
C SER A 332 -17.82 -5.59 0.80
N LYS A 333 -19.00 -5.67 1.44
CA LYS A 333 -19.70 -4.53 2.04
C LYS A 333 -19.24 -4.23 3.47
N ARG A 334 -18.53 -5.17 4.12
CA ARG A 334 -17.95 -4.96 5.45
C ARG A 334 -16.60 -4.30 5.32
N LEU A 335 -16.51 -3.10 5.86
CA LEU A 335 -15.26 -2.37 6.02
C LEU A 335 -14.77 -2.53 7.46
N GLN A 336 -13.46 -2.62 7.62
CA GLN A 336 -12.80 -2.69 8.92
C GLN A 336 -11.71 -1.61 8.99
N VAL A 337 -11.61 -0.96 10.14
CA VAL A 337 -10.43 -0.18 10.52
C VAL A 337 -9.33 -1.15 10.90
N LEU A 338 -8.18 -1.06 10.23
CA LEU A 338 -6.94 -1.70 10.61
C LEU A 338 -6.04 -0.66 11.28
N GLU A 339 -5.68 -0.88 12.54
CA GLU A 339 -4.73 -0.05 13.29
C GLU A 339 -3.57 -0.90 13.83
N SER A 340 -2.33 -0.46 13.61
CA SER A 340 -1.15 -0.89 14.37
C SER A 340 -0.86 0.13 15.45
N ARG A 341 -0.41 -0.30 16.64
CA ARG A 341 0.15 0.58 17.70
C ARG A 341 1.26 -0.15 18.45
N LYS A 342 2.15 0.60 19.11
CA LYS A 342 3.01 0.07 20.19
C LYS A 342 2.57 0.65 21.52
N GLU A 343 2.38 -0.20 22.53
CA GLU A 343 1.71 0.17 23.77
C GLU A 343 2.19 -0.65 24.98
N TRP A 344 2.12 -0.05 26.17
CA TRP A 344 2.56 -0.65 27.43
C TRP A 344 1.33 -1.07 28.26
N LEU A 345 0.69 -2.16 27.83
CA LEU A 345 -0.57 -2.64 28.40
C LEU A 345 -0.50 -2.88 29.91
N GLY A 346 -1.41 -2.26 30.65
CA GLY A 346 -1.54 -2.42 32.11
C GLY A 346 -0.33 -1.89 32.90
N GLY A 347 0.46 -0.97 32.33
CA GLY A 347 1.65 -0.43 32.97
C GLY A 347 2.85 -1.39 33.03
N GLN A 348 2.84 -2.46 32.20
CA GLN A 348 4.00 -3.35 32.06
C GLN A 348 5.24 -2.56 31.57
N SER A 349 6.44 -2.98 31.99
CA SER A 349 7.69 -2.31 31.60
C SER A 349 8.07 -2.51 30.12
N SER A 350 7.55 -3.57 29.49
CA SER A 350 7.78 -3.91 28.08
C SER A 350 6.64 -3.43 27.18
N GLY A 351 6.94 -2.57 26.21
CA GLY A 351 5.95 -2.16 25.20
C GLY A 351 5.78 -3.22 24.11
N ARG A 352 4.55 -3.66 23.89
CA ARG A 352 4.17 -4.63 22.85
C ARG A 352 3.61 -3.91 21.63
N ARG A 353 3.94 -4.38 20.42
CA ARG A 353 3.25 -3.96 19.19
C ARG A 353 1.97 -4.79 19.03
N ASN A 354 0.82 -4.16 18.84
CA ASN A 354 -0.48 -4.82 18.67
C ASN A 354 -1.15 -4.34 17.37
N TYR A 355 -1.88 -5.26 16.72
CA TYR A 355 -2.71 -4.97 15.56
C TYR A 355 -4.18 -5.20 15.88
N TYR A 356 -5.02 -4.23 15.52
CA TYR A 356 -6.46 -4.24 15.74
C TYR A 356 -7.20 -4.20 14.43
N THR A 357 -8.23 -5.03 14.33
CA THR A 357 -9.31 -4.90 13.35
C THR A 357 -10.57 -4.46 14.08
N THR A 358 -11.32 -3.52 13.52
CA THR A 358 -12.57 -3.01 14.11
C THR A 358 -13.57 -2.77 13.00
N GLU A 359 -14.71 -3.46 13.02
CA GLU A 359 -15.76 -3.30 12.03
C GLU A 359 -16.29 -1.86 12.00
N LEU A 360 -16.35 -1.27 10.81
CA LEU A 360 -16.82 0.09 10.59
C LEU A 360 -18.34 0.09 10.47
N ILE A 361 -19.01 0.63 11.50
CA ILE A 361 -20.48 0.56 11.62
C ILE A 361 -21.09 1.97 11.55
N PHE A 362 -21.97 2.15 10.57
CA PHE A 362 -22.82 3.33 10.41
C PHE A 362 -24.23 3.05 10.93
N PRO A 363 -25.00 4.10 11.31
CA PRO A 363 -26.43 3.96 11.59
C PRO A 363 -27.16 3.31 10.40
N PRO A 364 -28.25 2.55 10.63
CA PRO A 364 -29.18 2.25 9.55
C PRO A 364 -29.74 3.56 8.98
N PRO A 365 -30.11 3.62 7.69
CA PRO A 365 -30.84 4.76 7.16
C PRO A 365 -32.07 5.01 8.04
N LYS A 366 -32.26 6.25 8.52
CA LYS A 366 -33.53 6.66 9.10
C LYS A 366 -34.57 6.47 7.99
N GLU A 367 -35.52 5.57 8.17
CA GLU A 367 -36.71 5.53 7.31
C GLU A 367 -37.39 6.90 7.39
N GLN A 368 -38.04 7.33 6.31
CA GLN A 368 -38.66 8.65 6.27
C GLN A 368 -39.86 8.65 7.22
N ASP A 369 -39.63 9.05 8.47
CA ASP A 369 -40.67 9.23 9.47
C ASP A 369 -41.71 10.20 8.91
N ILE A 370 -42.91 9.64 8.67
CA ILE A 370 -44.08 10.40 8.23
C ILE A 370 -44.40 11.43 9.32
N GLU A 371 -44.67 12.66 8.88
CA GLU A 371 -44.83 13.88 9.66
C GLU A 371 -45.41 13.67 11.08
N GLY A 372 -44.55 13.85 12.09
CA GLY A 372 -44.91 13.84 13.51
C GLY A 372 -44.21 14.98 14.24
N GLU A 373 -44.98 15.87 14.85
CA GLU A 373 -44.50 17.15 15.37
C GLU A 373 -43.54 17.03 16.58
N GLY A 374 -42.50 17.87 16.59
CA GLY A 374 -42.03 18.49 17.84
C GLY A 374 -41.05 17.70 18.72
N SER A 375 -39.84 17.44 18.24
CA SER A 375 -38.66 17.24 19.12
C SER A 375 -37.46 18.03 18.61
N ASN A 376 -37.24 19.22 19.18
CA ASN A 376 -36.07 20.06 18.89
C ASN A 376 -34.81 19.49 19.56
N THR A 377 -34.24 18.44 18.98
CA THR A 377 -32.81 18.16 19.13
C THR A 377 -32.07 18.84 17.99
N ASN A 378 -31.12 19.73 18.31
CA ASN A 378 -30.26 20.40 17.34
C ASN A 378 -29.26 19.40 16.71
N ASP A 379 -29.75 18.52 15.83
CA ASP A 379 -28.92 17.71 14.91
C ASP A 379 -28.32 18.68 13.86
N PHE A 380 -27.26 19.41 14.25
CA PHE A 380 -26.43 20.14 13.30
C PHE A 380 -25.81 19.14 12.30
N GLY A 381 -25.81 19.50 11.01
CA GLY A 381 -25.51 18.58 9.91
C GLY A 381 -24.13 17.92 10.03
N GLY A 382 -24.04 16.63 9.69
CA GLY A 382 -22.91 15.77 10.05
C GLY A 382 -21.55 16.22 9.47
N GLY A 383 -20.76 16.92 10.30
CA GLY A 383 -19.31 17.13 10.19
C GLY A 383 -18.76 17.81 8.94
N ILE A 384 -19.62 18.18 7.99
CA ILE A 384 -19.24 18.71 6.68
C ILE A 384 -20.07 19.97 6.37
N LEU A 385 -19.38 21.06 6.08
CA LEU A 385 -19.97 22.24 5.45
C LEU A 385 -19.61 22.30 3.97
N ILE A 386 -20.48 22.95 3.21
CA ILE A 386 -20.28 23.26 1.80
C ILE A 386 -20.33 24.78 1.63
N ASN A 387 -19.27 25.37 1.07
CA ASN A 387 -19.14 26.81 0.81
C ASN A 387 -19.70 27.69 1.96
N PRO A 388 -19.05 27.72 3.15
CA PRO A 388 -19.54 28.47 4.29
C PRO A 388 -19.75 29.94 3.92
N ARG A 389 -20.98 30.42 4.07
CA ARG A 389 -21.25 31.87 4.12
C ARG A 389 -20.75 32.39 5.45
N THR A 390 -20.20 33.60 5.44
CA THR A 390 -19.87 34.36 6.65
C THR A 390 -21.15 34.86 7.33
N ASP A 391 -21.94 33.93 7.88
CA ASP A 391 -23.03 34.21 8.80
C ASP A 391 -22.56 33.95 10.22
N ASN A 392 -22.50 35.00 11.03
CA ASN A 392 -21.99 34.97 12.40
C ASN A 392 -22.98 34.26 13.35
N SER A 393 -23.06 32.93 13.33
CA SER A 393 -23.76 32.14 14.35
C SER A 393 -22.81 31.80 15.50
N HIS A 394 -22.87 32.61 16.57
CA HIS A 394 -22.19 32.29 17.83
C HIS A 394 -22.76 31.01 18.45
N ASP A 395 -22.08 29.88 18.25
CA ASP A 395 -22.42 28.66 18.99
C ASP A 395 -21.88 28.71 20.43
N ILE A 396 -22.81 28.61 21.36
CA ILE A 396 -22.52 28.58 22.80
C ILE A 396 -21.92 27.20 23.13
N ARG A 397 -20.59 27.15 23.29
CA ARG A 397 -19.84 25.97 23.76
C ARG A 397 -20.42 25.48 25.09
N ALA A 398 -21.31 24.49 25.02
CA ALA A 398 -21.90 23.85 26.19
C ALA A 398 -20.81 23.10 26.95
N ASN A 399 -20.32 23.69 28.04
CA ASN A 399 -19.32 23.11 28.94
C ASN A 399 -19.89 21.90 29.69
N PHE A 400 -19.99 20.76 29.00
CA PHE A 400 -20.31 19.47 29.60
C PHE A 400 -19.14 18.99 30.45
N LYS A 401 -19.10 19.42 31.71
CA LYS A 401 -18.27 18.81 32.76
C LYS A 401 -18.73 17.37 33.02
N CYS A 402 -18.29 16.45 32.16
CA CYS A 402 -18.46 15.02 32.38
C CYS A 402 -17.68 14.61 33.63
N LYS A 403 -18.41 14.38 34.74
CA LYS A 403 -17.85 13.68 35.89
C LYS A 403 -17.50 12.25 35.44
N PRO A 404 -16.31 11.72 35.75
CA PRO A 404 -15.98 10.34 35.40
C PRO A 404 -16.99 9.38 36.07
N PRO A 405 -17.53 8.38 35.35
CA PRO A 405 -18.48 7.45 35.92
C PRO A 405 -17.81 6.63 37.04
N LEU A 406 -18.51 6.51 38.18
CA LEU A 406 -18.04 5.84 39.40
C LEU A 406 -17.59 4.37 39.21
N LYS A 407 -17.96 3.75 38.08
CA LYS A 407 -17.39 2.50 37.58
C LYS A 407 -17.21 2.64 36.06
N PRO A 408 -15.98 2.68 35.53
CA PRO A 408 -15.78 2.59 34.09
C PRO A 408 -16.17 1.20 33.61
N GLU A 409 -17.09 1.10 32.65
CA GLU A 409 -17.31 -0.15 31.91
C GLU A 409 -16.05 -0.47 31.10
N PHE A 410 -15.28 -1.45 31.57
CA PHE A 410 -14.18 -2.04 30.85
C PHE A 410 -14.74 -2.84 29.67
N ARG A 411 -14.54 -2.32 28.45
CA ARG A 411 -14.89 -3.05 27.22
C ARG A 411 -13.79 -4.07 26.93
N THR A 412 -14.10 -5.35 27.08
CA THR A 412 -13.16 -6.43 26.78
C THR A 412 -12.93 -6.53 25.27
N ARG A 413 -11.67 -6.45 24.82
CA ARG A 413 -11.27 -6.66 23.42
C ARG A 413 -11.61 -8.08 22.94
N CYS A 414 -11.92 -8.22 21.65
CA CYS A 414 -12.11 -9.53 21.03
C CYS A 414 -10.73 -10.15 20.65
N PRO A 415 -10.41 -11.38 21.09
CA PRO A 415 -9.18 -12.09 20.70
C PRO A 415 -9.03 -12.32 19.20
N LEU A 416 -10.15 -12.52 18.48
CA LEU A 416 -10.15 -12.76 17.04
C LEU A 416 -9.74 -11.52 16.24
N THR A 417 -10.08 -10.32 16.74
CA THR A 417 -9.79 -9.04 16.09
C THR A 417 -8.53 -8.35 16.61
N THR A 418 -7.81 -8.98 17.55
CA THR A 418 -6.58 -8.46 18.18
C THR A 418 -5.43 -9.42 17.95
N HIS A 419 -4.38 -9.00 17.23
CA HIS A 419 -3.15 -9.78 17.05
C HIS A 419 -2.01 -9.15 17.88
N PRO A 420 -1.50 -9.87 18.91
CA PRO A 420 -0.33 -9.42 19.65
C PRO A 420 0.92 -9.70 18.84
N GLY A 421 1.65 -8.65 18.48
CA GLY A 421 2.99 -8.75 17.91
C GLY A 421 4.06 -8.86 19.00
N ASP A 422 5.26 -8.39 18.65
CA ASP A 422 6.46 -8.51 19.47
C ASP A 422 6.35 -7.78 20.81
N ASP A 423 6.86 -8.42 21.85
CA ASP A 423 7.17 -7.85 23.17
C ASP A 423 8.65 -8.12 23.53
N ALA A 424 9.07 -7.72 24.73
CA ALA A 424 10.45 -7.92 25.19
C ALA A 424 10.86 -9.39 25.42
N SER A 425 9.92 -10.35 25.37
CA SER A 425 10.25 -11.79 25.39
C SER A 425 10.54 -12.34 24.00
N THR A 426 10.16 -11.60 22.95
CA THR A 426 10.41 -11.99 21.56
C THR A 426 11.89 -11.75 21.22
N ALA A 427 12.65 -12.84 21.01
CA ALA A 427 14.12 -12.86 20.99
C ALA A 427 14.82 -11.89 20.00
N LEU A 428 14.10 -11.38 19.00
CA LEU A 428 14.56 -10.35 18.07
C LEU A 428 13.50 -9.25 17.96
N MET A 429 13.55 -8.26 18.86
CA MET A 429 12.82 -6.99 18.71
C MET A 429 13.62 -6.03 17.85
N PHE A 430 13.07 -5.62 16.71
CA PHE A 430 13.65 -4.56 15.89
C PHE A 430 13.28 -3.18 16.42
N THR A 431 14.23 -2.24 16.36
CA THR A 431 13.94 -0.82 16.59
C THR A 431 13.18 -0.23 15.41
N LEU A 432 12.53 0.92 15.61
CA LEU A 432 11.83 1.63 14.53
C LEU A 432 12.77 1.95 13.35
N SER A 433 14.01 2.34 13.66
CA SER A 433 15.09 2.61 12.71
C SER A 433 15.58 1.38 11.92
N LYS A 434 15.14 0.18 12.29
CA LYS A 434 15.47 -1.10 11.62
C LYS A 434 14.22 -1.81 11.10
N CYS A 435 13.06 -1.18 11.11
CA CYS A 435 11.77 -1.77 10.70
C CYS A 435 11.04 -0.78 9.78
N PHE A 436 11.41 -0.81 8.49
CA PHE A 436 11.05 0.24 7.53
C PHE A 436 9.59 0.12 7.08
N ILE A 437 9.16 -1.10 6.79
CA ILE A 437 7.79 -1.41 6.36
C ILE A 437 7.15 -2.28 7.43
N ARG A 438 5.92 -1.92 7.78
CA ARG A 438 5.11 -2.59 8.78
C ARG A 438 3.76 -2.85 8.14
N SER A 439 3.39 -4.12 8.00
CA SER A 439 2.14 -4.55 7.36
C SER A 439 1.43 -5.61 8.19
N TYR A 440 0.12 -5.72 8.00
CA TYR A 440 -0.68 -6.73 8.66
C TYR A 440 -1.76 -7.24 7.71
N HIS A 441 -1.85 -8.57 7.60
CA HIS A 441 -2.79 -9.27 6.73
C HIS A 441 -3.74 -10.09 7.62
N PRO A 442 -4.96 -9.58 7.92
CA PRO A 442 -5.89 -10.24 8.84
C PRO A 442 -6.28 -11.65 8.40
N SER A 443 -6.53 -11.86 7.11
CA SER A 443 -6.89 -13.17 6.51
C SER A 443 -5.77 -14.21 6.66
N SER A 444 -4.51 -13.75 6.68
CA SER A 444 -3.35 -14.60 6.94
C SER A 444 -3.06 -14.73 8.45
N GLN A 445 -3.66 -13.92 9.31
CA GLN A 445 -3.31 -13.77 10.74
C GLN A 445 -1.80 -13.54 10.92
N THR A 446 -1.24 -12.64 10.13
CA THR A 446 0.21 -12.44 10.00
C THR A 446 0.55 -10.96 9.94
N PHE A 447 1.49 -10.51 10.77
CA PHE A 447 2.24 -9.29 10.48
C PHE A 447 3.45 -9.62 9.62
N LEU A 448 3.79 -8.70 8.72
CA LEU A 448 4.92 -8.83 7.80
C LEU A 448 5.69 -7.51 7.80
N ASP A 449 6.97 -7.57 8.15
CA ASP A 449 7.86 -6.43 8.23
C ASP A 449 9.00 -6.54 7.21
N LEU A 450 9.55 -5.40 6.78
CA LEU A 450 10.86 -5.30 6.15
C LEU A 450 11.86 -4.76 7.17
N VAL A 451 12.89 -5.54 7.51
CA VAL A 451 13.84 -5.24 8.59
C VAL A 451 15.30 -5.20 8.14
N ASP A 452 16.13 -4.36 8.78
CA ASP A 452 17.60 -4.42 8.69
C ASP A 452 18.14 -5.33 9.79
N ASP A 453 18.44 -6.58 9.43
CA ASP A 453 18.99 -7.60 10.31
C ASP A 453 20.42 -7.98 9.88
N PRO A 454 21.44 -7.13 10.14
CA PRO A 454 22.78 -7.36 9.65
C PRO A 454 23.45 -8.57 10.33
N SER A 455 24.22 -9.34 9.58
CA SER A 455 24.87 -10.56 10.08
C SER A 455 25.87 -10.27 11.20
N GLN A 456 26.01 -11.18 12.16
CA GLN A 456 26.99 -11.05 13.25
C GLN A 456 28.44 -10.89 12.76
N ASN A 457 28.77 -11.48 11.61
CA ASN A 457 30.10 -11.43 11.01
C ASN A 457 30.38 -10.12 10.26
N ASN A 458 29.34 -9.38 9.87
CA ASN A 458 29.42 -8.13 9.13
C ASN A 458 28.26 -7.22 9.55
N PRO A 459 28.38 -6.52 10.71
CA PRO A 459 27.32 -5.69 11.28
C PRO A 459 27.15 -4.35 10.56
N GLU A 460 28.14 -3.93 9.76
CA GLU A 460 28.13 -2.65 9.04
C GLU A 460 27.30 -2.71 7.75
N THR A 461 27.33 -3.87 7.08
CA THR A 461 26.56 -4.08 5.84
C THR A 461 25.08 -4.30 6.18
N PRO A 462 24.15 -3.44 5.71
CA PRO A 462 22.73 -3.69 5.91
C PRO A 462 22.30 -4.99 5.25
N ARG A 463 21.35 -5.68 5.86
CA ARG A 463 20.76 -6.90 5.30
C ARG A 463 19.24 -6.83 5.46
N LEU A 464 18.59 -6.40 4.39
CA LEU A 464 17.14 -6.38 4.29
C LEU A 464 16.59 -7.80 4.18
N GLN A 465 15.70 -8.10 5.11
CA GLN A 465 14.93 -9.35 5.16
C GLN A 465 13.46 -9.04 5.43
N LEU A 466 12.59 -9.87 4.87
CA LEU A 466 11.21 -10.00 5.31
C LEU A 466 11.17 -10.77 6.63
N ARG A 467 10.31 -10.32 7.53
CA ARG A 467 10.02 -10.97 8.81
C ARG A 467 8.52 -11.13 8.96
N ALA A 468 8.02 -12.35 8.90
CA ALA A 468 6.60 -12.64 9.15
C ALA A 468 6.42 -13.28 10.53
N GLY A 469 5.50 -12.72 11.33
CA GLY A 469 4.99 -13.35 12.54
C GLY A 469 3.56 -13.79 12.32
N SER A 470 3.35 -15.10 12.25
CA SER A 470 2.04 -15.71 11.99
C SER A 470 1.56 -16.54 13.18
N ARG A 471 0.23 -16.56 13.39
CA ARG A 471 -0.44 -17.40 14.39
C ARG A 471 -1.59 -18.18 13.77
N GLN A 472 -1.95 -19.31 14.36
CA GLN A 472 -3.02 -20.17 13.86
C GLN A 472 -4.08 -20.41 14.95
N LEU A 473 -5.35 -20.36 14.58
CA LEU A 473 -6.45 -20.74 15.46
C LEU A 473 -6.37 -22.24 15.82
N ARG A 474 -6.82 -22.59 17.03
CA ARG A 474 -7.15 -23.99 17.34
C ARG A 474 -8.41 -24.40 16.58
N PRO A 475 -8.63 -25.71 16.35
CA PRO A 475 -9.91 -26.20 15.83
C PRO A 475 -11.07 -25.65 16.66
N GLU A 476 -12.16 -25.24 16.00
CA GLU A 476 -13.31 -24.63 16.68
C GLU A 476 -13.88 -25.54 17.79
N GLU A 477 -13.95 -26.84 17.54
CA GLU A 477 -14.38 -27.83 18.54
C GLU A 477 -13.52 -27.81 19.82
N GLU A 478 -12.20 -27.60 19.72
CA GLU A 478 -11.34 -27.47 20.90
C GLU A 478 -11.64 -26.19 21.69
N ILE A 479 -11.87 -25.09 20.98
CA ILE A 479 -12.18 -23.78 21.58
C ILE A 479 -13.53 -23.84 22.30
N LEU A 480 -14.54 -24.45 21.68
CA LEU A 480 -15.88 -24.62 22.25
C LEU A 480 -15.88 -25.57 23.47
N ARG A 481 -14.99 -26.58 23.47
CA ARG A 481 -14.78 -27.49 24.63
C ARG A 481 -14.04 -26.84 25.80
N GLU A 482 -13.48 -25.64 25.63
CA GLU A 482 -12.79 -24.90 26.68
C GLU A 482 -13.58 -23.64 27.05
N PRO A 483 -14.54 -23.69 28.01
CA PRO A 483 -15.37 -22.54 28.38
C PRO A 483 -14.55 -21.30 28.76
N ALA A 484 -13.36 -21.53 29.30
CA ALA A 484 -12.43 -20.51 29.76
C ALA A 484 -11.61 -19.86 28.61
N ALA A 485 -11.78 -20.28 27.35
CA ALA A 485 -11.37 -19.53 26.17
C ALA A 485 -12.40 -18.44 25.80
N LEU A 486 -13.68 -18.73 26.06
CA LEU A 486 -14.82 -17.87 25.74
C LEU A 486 -15.20 -16.91 26.88
N ASP A 487 -14.76 -17.17 28.11
CA ASP A 487 -15.05 -16.32 29.28
C ASP A 487 -14.55 -14.88 29.10
N SER A 488 -15.49 -13.94 28.97
CA SER A 488 -15.25 -12.50 28.78
C SER A 488 -14.71 -11.78 30.02
N ARG A 489 -14.70 -12.44 31.19
CA ARG A 489 -14.15 -11.93 32.45
C ARG A 489 -12.62 -12.04 32.49
N LEU A 490 -12.04 -12.93 31.70
CA LEU A 490 -10.59 -13.11 31.64
C LEU A 490 -9.93 -12.00 30.81
N PRO A 491 -8.67 -11.62 31.14
CA PRO A 491 -7.89 -10.71 30.31
C PRO A 491 -7.83 -11.18 28.86
N HIS A 492 -7.97 -10.25 27.92
CA HIS A 492 -7.97 -10.57 26.49
C HIS A 492 -6.71 -11.32 26.02
N THR A 493 -5.55 -11.04 26.63
CA THR A 493 -4.29 -11.77 26.42
C THR A 493 -4.38 -13.23 26.82
N GLU A 494 -4.98 -13.54 27.98
CA GLU A 494 -5.18 -14.91 28.45
C GLU A 494 -6.16 -15.68 27.56
N ARG A 495 -7.20 -15.01 27.04
CA ARG A 495 -8.12 -15.59 26.07
C ARG A 495 -7.44 -15.88 24.73
N ILE A 496 -6.51 -15.03 24.28
CA ILE A 496 -5.68 -15.30 23.09
C ILE A 496 -4.89 -16.60 23.27
N LYS A 497 -4.29 -16.83 24.45
CA LYS A 497 -3.54 -18.08 24.72
C LYS A 497 -4.36 -19.36 24.51
N ARG A 498 -5.66 -19.29 24.80
CA ARG A 498 -6.55 -20.45 24.79
C ARG A 498 -7.22 -20.69 23.44
N ILE A 499 -7.41 -19.62 22.66
CA ILE A 499 -8.03 -19.66 21.32
C ILE A 499 -7.03 -20.02 20.22
N TYR A 500 -5.77 -19.61 20.35
CA TYR A 500 -4.73 -19.83 19.35
C TYR A 500 -3.81 -20.99 19.74
N ARG A 501 -3.20 -21.63 18.74
CA ARG A 501 -2.18 -22.68 18.95
C ARG A 501 -0.94 -22.09 19.61
N ASN A 502 -0.17 -22.91 20.31
CA ASN A 502 1.08 -22.53 20.98
C ASN A 502 0.92 -21.31 21.91
N GLU A 503 -0.14 -21.29 22.73
CA GLU A 503 -0.49 -20.14 23.59
C GLU A 503 -0.61 -18.79 22.86
N GLY A 504 -0.92 -18.81 21.56
CA GLY A 504 -1.00 -17.60 20.74
C GLY A 504 0.36 -16.94 20.47
N GLU A 505 1.47 -17.62 20.73
CA GLU A 505 2.80 -17.19 20.31
C GLU A 505 2.92 -17.17 18.78
N ASN A 506 3.62 -16.16 18.27
CA ASN A 506 3.83 -16.01 16.84
C ASN A 506 4.97 -16.93 16.36
N LYS A 507 4.69 -17.74 15.34
CA LYS A 507 5.73 -18.39 14.54
C LYS A 507 6.44 -17.32 13.72
N ILE A 508 7.62 -16.89 14.19
CA ILE A 508 8.47 -15.95 13.46
C ILE A 508 9.20 -16.70 12.34
N THR A 509 9.19 -16.12 11.14
CA THR A 509 9.90 -16.61 9.95
C THR A 509 10.63 -15.44 9.29
N PHE A 510 11.81 -15.71 8.74
CA PHE A 510 12.66 -14.73 8.06
C PHE A 510 12.96 -15.18 6.63
N TRP A 511 13.03 -14.23 5.71
CA TRP A 511 13.33 -14.48 4.31
C TRP A 511 14.13 -13.32 3.69
N PRO A 512 15.13 -13.58 2.82
CA PRO A 512 15.68 -14.89 2.50
C PRO A 512 16.41 -15.51 3.71
N PRO A 513 16.62 -16.83 3.76
CA PRO A 513 17.30 -17.46 4.88
C PRO A 513 18.78 -17.09 4.98
N ASP A 514 19.31 -17.04 6.20
CA ASP A 514 20.72 -16.77 6.49
C ASP A 514 21.69 -17.87 6.05
N ASP A 515 21.24 -19.11 6.14
CA ASP A 515 22.08 -20.30 6.05
C ASP A 515 21.69 -21.11 4.81
N PRO A 516 22.55 -21.18 3.77
CA PRO A 516 22.24 -21.90 2.52
C PRO A 516 22.02 -23.40 2.74
N LEU A 517 22.62 -24.00 3.79
CA LEU A 517 22.41 -25.41 4.11
C LEU A 517 21.00 -25.65 4.68
N LYS A 518 20.50 -24.73 5.51
CA LYS A 518 19.10 -24.76 5.99
C LYS A 518 18.12 -24.46 4.87
N ALA A 519 18.44 -23.48 4.01
CA ALA A 519 17.65 -23.14 2.83
C ALA A 519 17.60 -24.27 1.79
N ARG A 520 18.57 -25.21 1.82
CA ARG A 520 18.82 -26.21 0.77
C ARG A 520 18.89 -25.56 -0.62
N ALA A 521 19.53 -24.40 -0.65
CA ALA A 521 19.64 -23.51 -1.81
C ALA A 521 21.06 -23.52 -2.36
N ASP A 522 21.21 -23.15 -3.63
CA ASP A 522 22.50 -22.83 -4.21
C ASP A 522 23.06 -21.55 -3.53
N PRO A 523 24.25 -21.56 -2.91
CA PRO A 523 24.84 -20.38 -2.28
C PRO A 523 24.99 -19.20 -3.24
N GLU A 524 25.25 -19.46 -4.54
CA GLU A 524 25.37 -18.40 -5.55
C GLU A 524 24.03 -17.72 -5.80
N ALA A 525 22.95 -18.49 -5.97
CA ALA A 525 21.60 -17.95 -6.15
C ALA A 525 21.08 -17.21 -4.90
N LEU A 526 21.47 -17.67 -3.70
CA LEU A 526 21.14 -16.99 -2.45
C LEU A 526 21.90 -15.65 -2.32
N SER A 527 23.16 -15.60 -2.75
CA SER A 527 23.95 -14.36 -2.80
C SER A 527 23.39 -13.38 -3.85
N GLU A 528 22.97 -13.87 -5.03
CA GLU A 528 22.29 -13.06 -6.03
C GLU A 528 20.96 -12.49 -5.49
N LEU A 529 20.16 -13.31 -4.78
CA LEU A 529 18.94 -12.83 -4.14
C LEU A 529 19.22 -11.76 -3.07
N GLN A 530 20.27 -11.93 -2.27
CA GLN A 530 20.67 -10.91 -1.29
C GLN A 530 21.07 -9.59 -1.96
N SER A 531 21.73 -9.61 -3.13
CA SER A 531 22.08 -8.38 -3.87
C SER A 531 20.91 -7.76 -4.65
N ILE A 532 19.90 -8.55 -5.04
CA ILE A 532 18.61 -8.04 -5.55
C ILE A 532 17.84 -7.29 -4.45
N LEU A 533 17.87 -7.80 -3.22
CA LEU A 533 17.19 -7.16 -2.08
C LEU A 533 18.00 -6.02 -1.45
N ASN A 534 19.33 -6.08 -1.57
CA ASN A 534 20.27 -5.06 -1.10
C ASN A 534 21.19 -4.59 -2.26
N PRO A 535 20.64 -3.88 -3.27
CA PRO A 535 21.41 -3.25 -4.34
C PRO A 535 22.68 -2.55 -3.83
N PRO A 536 23.87 -2.90 -4.35
CA PRO A 536 25.13 -2.33 -3.88
C PRO A 536 25.20 -0.82 -4.16
N SER A 537 25.90 -0.10 -3.28
CA SER A 537 26.04 1.38 -3.27
C SER A 537 24.80 2.17 -2.80
N TYR A 538 23.62 1.56 -2.64
CA TYR A 538 22.45 2.27 -2.14
C TYR A 538 22.44 2.38 -0.59
N SER A 539 21.91 3.49 -0.09
CA SER A 539 21.90 3.88 1.34
C SER A 539 20.66 3.40 2.10
N LYS A 540 20.72 3.49 3.43
CA LYS A 540 19.67 3.01 4.35
C LYS A 540 18.39 3.86 4.42
N ASN A 541 18.21 4.88 3.56
CA ASN A 541 16.95 5.62 3.49
C ASN A 541 15.93 4.82 2.68
N ILE A 542 15.15 4.00 3.38
CA ILE A 542 14.21 3.04 2.80
C ILE A 542 12.78 3.53 3.00
N HIS A 543 12.06 3.64 1.89
CA HIS A 543 10.62 3.90 1.86
C HIS A 543 9.93 2.70 1.22
N GLY A 544 8.72 2.38 1.63
CA GLY A 544 8.04 1.21 1.10
C GLY A 544 6.53 1.19 1.33
N VAL A 545 5.85 0.53 0.40
CA VAL A 545 4.40 0.41 0.32
C VAL A 545 4.05 -1.07 0.11
N TRP A 546 2.90 -1.48 0.62
CA TRP A 546 2.40 -2.85 0.51
C TRP A 546 0.91 -2.83 0.16
N ASP A 547 0.49 -3.85 -0.58
CA ASP A 547 -0.89 -4.19 -0.87
C ASP A 547 -1.18 -5.64 -0.46
N ASP A 548 -2.32 -6.20 -0.87
CA ASP A 548 -2.72 -7.55 -0.43
C ASP A 548 -1.88 -8.69 -1.07
N ARG A 549 -1.11 -8.40 -2.12
CA ARG A 549 -0.39 -9.37 -2.96
C ARG A 549 1.13 -9.17 -2.96
N SER A 550 1.61 -8.02 -2.52
CA SER A 550 2.98 -7.57 -2.82
C SER A 550 3.46 -6.45 -1.91
N MET A 551 4.79 -6.29 -1.91
CA MET A 551 5.52 -5.22 -1.25
C MET A 551 6.47 -4.58 -2.26
N VAL A 552 6.49 -3.25 -2.32
CA VAL A 552 7.47 -2.46 -3.09
C VAL A 552 8.22 -1.58 -2.13
N TYR A 553 9.53 -1.50 -2.30
CA TYR A 553 10.35 -0.57 -1.55
C TYR A 553 11.43 0.05 -2.41
N SER A 554 11.93 1.20 -1.98
CA SER A 554 13.08 1.84 -2.58
C SER A 554 14.25 1.96 -1.62
N LEU A 555 15.44 1.95 -2.19
CA LEU A 555 16.70 2.25 -1.53
C LEU A 555 17.29 3.47 -2.23
N ALA A 556 17.65 4.52 -1.49
CA ALA A 556 18.15 5.77 -2.08
C ALA A 556 19.68 5.77 -2.28
N HIS A 557 20.17 6.19 -3.43
CA HIS A 557 21.58 6.36 -3.76
C HIS A 557 22.06 7.79 -3.45
N THR A 558 23.38 8.01 -3.49
CA THR A 558 24.01 9.30 -3.14
C THR A 558 23.78 10.42 -4.18
N ASP A 559 23.34 10.07 -5.39
CA ASP A 559 22.95 11.00 -6.47
C ASP A 559 21.46 11.40 -6.42
N GLY A 560 20.67 10.80 -5.50
CA GLY A 560 19.23 11.01 -5.38
C GLY A 560 18.36 10.04 -6.20
N MET A 561 18.95 9.16 -7.02
CA MET A 561 18.23 8.05 -7.64
C MET A 561 17.91 6.98 -6.59
N GLN A 562 16.88 6.17 -6.84
CA GLN A 562 16.45 5.11 -5.94
C GLN A 562 16.22 3.80 -6.71
N ALA A 563 16.84 2.70 -6.25
CA ALA A 563 16.54 1.37 -6.77
C ALA A 563 15.22 0.90 -6.18
N ILE A 564 14.27 0.52 -7.04
CA ILE A 564 12.94 0.05 -6.66
C ILE A 564 12.91 -1.47 -6.73
N VAL A 565 12.70 -2.10 -5.59
CA VAL A 565 12.60 -3.56 -5.43
C VAL A 565 11.13 -3.94 -5.24
N PHE A 566 10.67 -4.92 -6.03
CA PHE A 566 9.34 -5.51 -5.95
C PHE A 566 9.44 -6.93 -5.41
N ILE A 567 8.56 -7.27 -4.46
CA ILE A 567 8.36 -8.62 -3.93
C ILE A 567 6.88 -8.99 -4.07
N SER A 568 6.59 -10.18 -4.61
CA SER A 568 5.21 -10.68 -4.74
C SER A 568 4.99 -12.02 -4.04
N PHE A 569 3.87 -12.10 -3.34
CA PHE A 569 3.33 -13.31 -2.70
C PHE A 569 2.23 -13.97 -3.54
N ASP A 570 1.93 -13.45 -4.74
CA ASP A 570 0.95 -14.03 -5.65
C ASP A 570 1.65 -14.92 -6.71
N PRO A 571 1.36 -16.24 -6.76
CA PRO A 571 2.02 -17.16 -7.69
C PRO A 571 1.68 -16.93 -9.17
N ALA A 572 0.68 -16.08 -9.48
CA ALA A 572 0.36 -15.67 -10.84
C ALA A 572 1.24 -14.54 -11.36
N ILE A 573 1.89 -13.76 -10.48
CA ILE A 573 2.72 -12.61 -10.88
C ILE A 573 4.12 -13.10 -11.28
N ARG A 574 4.44 -13.00 -12.57
CA ARG A 574 5.65 -13.56 -13.20
C ARG A 574 6.22 -12.58 -14.22
N LEU A 575 7.19 -11.78 -13.80
CA LEU A 575 7.78 -10.74 -14.64
C LEU A 575 8.60 -11.36 -15.79
N GLN A 576 8.24 -11.03 -17.02
CA GLN A 576 8.80 -11.64 -18.24
C GLN A 576 10.32 -11.43 -18.39
N GLY A 577 11.09 -12.51 -18.53
CA GLY A 577 12.53 -12.45 -18.77
C GLY A 577 13.41 -12.49 -17.52
N LEU A 578 12.82 -12.46 -16.31
CA LEU A 578 13.56 -12.79 -15.08
C LEU A 578 13.92 -14.28 -15.02
N LYS A 579 14.99 -14.60 -14.29
CA LYS A 579 15.47 -15.97 -14.07
C LYS A 579 14.41 -16.81 -13.35
N VAL A 580 14.36 -18.11 -13.62
CA VAL A 580 13.59 -19.07 -12.81
C VAL A 580 14.49 -19.58 -11.68
N TRP A 581 13.99 -19.58 -10.44
CA TRP A 581 14.79 -20.03 -9.31
C TRP A 581 15.25 -21.49 -9.45
N GLY A 582 16.56 -21.70 -9.32
CA GLY A 582 17.17 -23.03 -9.40
C GLY A 582 17.35 -23.58 -10.81
N ASP A 583 16.98 -22.81 -11.85
CA ASP A 583 17.34 -23.13 -13.22
C ASP A 583 18.81 -22.78 -13.46
N LYS A 584 19.64 -23.80 -13.69
CA LYS A 584 21.07 -23.58 -13.95
C LYS A 584 21.21 -23.08 -15.37
N SER A 585 21.59 -21.82 -15.53
CA SER A 585 21.87 -21.20 -16.84
C SER A 585 23.09 -21.86 -17.50
N THR A 586 22.90 -23.03 -18.10
CA THR A 586 23.89 -23.65 -18.98
C THR A 586 24.04 -22.77 -20.20
N GLY A 587 25.19 -22.13 -20.36
CA GLY A 587 25.47 -21.24 -21.48
C GLY A 587 25.25 -21.95 -22.82
N ARG A 588 24.19 -21.54 -23.53
CA ARG A 588 23.99 -21.79 -24.96
C ARG A 588 23.47 -20.53 -25.62
N GLU A 589 24.40 -19.79 -26.21
CA GLU A 589 24.07 -18.82 -27.24
C GLU A 589 23.37 -19.52 -28.41
N GLY A 590 22.39 -18.85 -29.02
CA GLY A 590 21.90 -19.18 -30.35
C GLY A 590 20.84 -20.29 -30.46
N ALA A 591 19.58 -19.98 -30.15
CA ALA A 591 18.43 -20.35 -30.99
C ALA A 591 17.12 -19.70 -30.47
N ALA A 592 16.79 -18.49 -30.94
CA ALA A 592 15.43 -17.98 -30.80
C ALA A 592 14.50 -18.78 -31.73
N LYS A 593 13.62 -19.61 -31.17
CA LYS A 593 12.43 -20.11 -31.87
C LYS A 593 11.18 -19.68 -31.11
N THR A 594 10.45 -18.79 -31.75
CA THR A 594 9.13 -18.32 -31.33
C THR A 594 8.13 -19.47 -31.29
N THR A 595 7.53 -19.71 -30.13
CA THR A 595 6.19 -20.28 -30.00
C THR A 595 5.51 -19.68 -28.78
N CYS A 596 4.52 -18.84 -29.01
CA CYS A 596 3.48 -18.56 -28.03
C CYS A 596 2.40 -19.65 -28.11
N ALA A 597 1.50 -19.64 -27.12
CA ALA A 597 0.31 -20.48 -26.96
C ALA A 597 0.49 -21.86 -26.31
N ASN A 598 -0.59 -22.24 -25.61
CA ASN A 598 -0.90 -23.50 -24.95
C ASN A 598 -0.01 -23.87 -23.75
N GLY A 599 -0.52 -23.58 -22.56
CA GLY A 599 -0.17 -24.36 -21.37
C GLY A 599 -0.89 -25.70 -21.45
N GLU A 600 -0.15 -26.80 -21.33
CA GLU A 600 -0.72 -28.14 -21.18
C GLU A 600 -0.44 -28.74 -19.79
N PRO A 601 -1.27 -29.70 -19.33
CA PRO A 601 -1.25 -30.19 -17.96
C PRO A 601 -0.27 -31.35 -17.78
N TRP A 602 0.16 -31.56 -16.53
CA TRP A 602 0.90 -32.76 -16.14
C TRP A 602 -0.01 -33.99 -16.21
N TYR A 603 0.30 -34.94 -17.11
CA TYR A 603 -0.21 -36.31 -17.09
C TYR A 603 0.91 -37.31 -17.38
N GLU A 604 0.94 -38.40 -16.62
CA GLU A 604 1.82 -39.55 -16.83
C GLU A 604 1.28 -40.47 -17.93
N GLU A 605 2.17 -41.25 -18.55
CA GLU A 605 1.83 -42.12 -19.68
C GLU A 605 0.84 -43.25 -19.30
N GLY A 606 -0.28 -43.32 -20.03
CA GLY A 606 -1.27 -44.39 -19.92
C GLY A 606 -1.70 -44.89 -21.30
N SER A 607 -1.12 -46.02 -21.75
CA SER A 607 -1.45 -46.64 -23.04
C SER A 607 -2.86 -47.26 -23.03
N GLY A 608 -3.73 -46.82 -23.96
CA GLY A 608 -5.08 -47.37 -24.13
C GLY A 608 -5.73 -46.95 -25.45
N LYS A 609 -6.13 -47.93 -26.29
CA LYS A 609 -6.67 -47.71 -27.64
C LYS A 609 -8.18 -47.43 -27.63
N GLY A 610 -8.69 -46.56 -28.51
CA GLY A 610 -10.11 -46.65 -28.92
C GLY A 610 -10.78 -45.46 -29.65
N LYS A 611 -10.88 -45.58 -30.99
CA LYS A 611 -11.93 -45.03 -31.89
C LYS A 611 -12.28 -43.52 -31.90
N GLU A 612 -12.12 -42.93 -33.07
CA GLU A 612 -12.74 -41.68 -33.51
C GLU A 612 -14.27 -41.83 -33.74
N VAL A 613 -15.02 -40.77 -33.46
CA VAL A 613 -16.34 -40.47 -34.06
C VAL A 613 -16.39 -38.96 -34.33
N ALA A 614 -16.71 -38.56 -35.56
CA ALA A 614 -16.84 -37.16 -35.95
C ALA A 614 -18.22 -36.59 -35.61
N VAL A 615 -18.29 -35.31 -35.23
CA VAL A 615 -19.52 -34.52 -35.15
C VAL A 615 -19.23 -33.12 -35.72
N GLU A 616 -20.24 -32.53 -36.35
CA GLU A 616 -20.16 -31.39 -37.28
C GLU A 616 -19.93 -30.03 -36.62
N ALA A 617 -19.56 -29.05 -37.45
CA ALA A 617 -19.44 -27.65 -37.06
C ALA A 617 -20.81 -27.00 -36.83
N ALA A 618 -20.91 -26.16 -35.81
CA ALA A 618 -22.07 -25.31 -35.54
C ALA A 618 -21.66 -23.83 -35.52
N GLU A 619 -22.56 -22.96 -35.99
CA GLU A 619 -22.27 -21.57 -36.38
C GLU A 619 -22.13 -20.61 -35.19
N SER A 620 -21.36 -19.54 -35.39
CA SER A 620 -21.13 -18.47 -34.41
C SER A 620 -22.28 -17.45 -34.38
N PRO A 621 -22.92 -17.18 -33.22
CA PRO A 621 -23.78 -16.01 -33.07
C PRO A 621 -22.92 -14.75 -32.85
N LYS A 622 -23.24 -13.67 -33.58
CA LYS A 622 -22.70 -12.33 -33.34
C LYS A 622 -23.27 -11.78 -32.05
N PHE A 623 -22.48 -11.02 -31.29
CA PHE A 623 -22.98 -10.24 -30.16
C PHE A 623 -22.32 -8.85 -30.14
N ASP A 624 -23.14 -7.82 -30.35
CA ASP A 624 -22.76 -6.41 -30.19
C ASP A 624 -23.02 -5.98 -28.73
N GLY A 625 -22.13 -5.13 -28.18
CA GLY A 625 -22.36 -4.51 -26.87
C GLY A 625 -21.09 -4.32 -26.05
N PHE A 626 -20.46 -3.14 -26.15
CA PHE A 626 -19.36 -2.75 -25.27
C PHE A 626 -19.89 -2.44 -23.85
N SER A 627 -19.45 -3.21 -22.86
CA SER A 627 -19.46 -2.81 -21.46
C SER A 627 -18.14 -3.22 -20.80
N SER A 628 -17.24 -2.26 -20.64
CA SER A 628 -15.94 -2.49 -20.01
C SER A 628 -16.12 -2.91 -18.54
N PRO A 629 -15.47 -4.00 -18.07
CA PRO A 629 -15.61 -4.44 -16.68
C PRO A 629 -14.92 -3.46 -15.73
N GLN A 630 -15.70 -2.89 -14.80
CA GLN A 630 -15.17 -2.06 -13.71
C GLN A 630 -14.26 -2.88 -12.79
N SER A 631 -13.09 -2.35 -12.46
CA SER A 631 -12.13 -3.01 -11.56
C SER A 631 -12.28 -2.51 -10.12
N ASP A 632 -13.28 -3.00 -9.39
CA ASP A 632 -13.55 -2.67 -7.97
C ASP A 632 -12.50 -3.31 -7.01
N GLY A 633 -11.23 -3.29 -7.40
CA GLY A 633 -10.07 -3.90 -6.73
C GLY A 633 -9.16 -2.87 -6.06
N TYR A 634 -9.73 -1.82 -5.46
CA TYR A 634 -8.98 -0.78 -4.78
C TYR A 634 -8.49 -1.25 -3.40
N CYS A 635 -7.17 -1.29 -3.20
CA CYS A 635 -6.48 -1.43 -1.92
C CYS A 635 -5.92 -0.07 -1.47
N PRO A 636 -5.89 0.25 -0.16
CA PRO A 636 -5.53 1.58 0.31
C PRO A 636 -4.04 1.87 0.15
N GLY A 637 -3.72 2.87 -0.67
CA GLY A 637 -2.35 3.31 -0.93
C GLY A 637 -1.83 4.33 0.10
N TRP A 638 -0.52 4.26 0.37
CA TRP A 638 0.17 5.33 1.09
C TRP A 638 0.33 6.55 0.16
N THR A 639 0.04 7.74 0.67
CA THR A 639 0.28 9.00 -0.06
C THR A 639 1.69 9.50 0.28
N PRO A 640 2.55 9.82 -0.70
CA PRO A 640 3.87 10.37 -0.41
C PRO A 640 3.77 11.72 0.28
N GLU A 641 4.22 11.81 1.54
CA GLU A 641 4.43 13.11 2.19
C GLU A 641 5.48 13.89 1.39
N ALA A 642 5.21 15.18 1.13
CA ALA A 642 6.18 16.04 0.48
C ALA A 642 7.38 16.25 1.43
N PRO A 643 8.62 15.89 1.04
CA PRO A 643 9.78 16.22 1.85
C PRO A 643 9.91 17.74 1.90
N PHE A 644 9.90 18.31 3.10
CA PHE A 644 10.10 19.74 3.32
C PHE A 644 11.34 19.92 4.19
N ASP A 645 12.43 20.36 3.57
CA ASP A 645 13.70 20.57 4.22
C ASP A 645 14.31 21.89 3.72
N TRP A 646 14.22 22.92 4.56
CA TRP A 646 15.04 24.14 4.49
C TRP A 646 15.08 24.78 5.89
N GLY A 647 16.23 24.68 6.55
CA GLY A 647 16.52 25.47 7.76
C GLY A 647 16.81 26.94 7.41
N PRO A 648 16.37 27.91 8.23
CA PRO A 648 16.63 29.33 7.98
C PRO A 648 18.04 29.73 8.41
N GLY A 649 18.98 29.77 7.46
CA GLY A 649 20.23 30.51 7.61
C GLY A 649 20.04 31.97 7.18
N GLY A 650 19.87 32.90 8.13
CA GLY A 650 19.62 34.31 7.80
C GLY A 650 19.45 35.20 9.04
N THR A 651 20.56 35.77 9.49
CA THR A 651 20.69 36.69 10.63
C THR A 651 19.65 37.81 10.68
N GLY A 652 18.88 37.88 11.77
CA GLY A 652 18.21 39.08 12.26
C GLY A 652 18.53 39.24 13.75
N GLN A 653 19.13 40.37 14.12
CA GLN A 653 19.36 40.73 15.52
C GLN A 653 18.07 41.29 16.12
N ASP A 654 17.79 41.01 17.39
CA ASP A 654 17.18 41.99 18.30
C ASP A 654 17.57 41.69 19.77
N PRO A 655 17.53 42.68 20.70
CA PRO A 655 18.34 42.64 21.91
C PRO A 655 17.58 42.51 23.26
N ARG A 656 18.33 42.03 24.28
CA ARG A 656 18.27 42.38 25.73
C ARG A 656 16.91 42.44 26.47
N SER A 657 16.75 41.53 27.43
CA SER A 657 16.74 41.77 28.91
C SER A 657 16.71 40.37 29.59
N GLU A 658 17.51 40.04 30.61
CA GLU A 658 17.45 40.50 32.02
C GLU A 658 16.09 40.09 32.65
N ASP A 659 15.96 39.24 33.69
CA ASP A 659 16.86 39.08 34.86
C ASP A 659 16.82 37.74 35.64
N GLU A 660 17.90 37.52 36.39
CA GLU A 660 18.08 36.91 37.74
C GLU A 660 17.62 35.49 38.19
N ALA A 661 18.62 34.80 38.81
CA ALA A 661 18.56 34.00 40.06
C ALA A 661 17.78 32.65 40.11
N SER A 662 18.26 31.59 40.77
CA SER A 662 19.46 31.40 41.61
C SER A 662 19.87 29.90 41.75
N SER A 663 21.17 29.68 41.98
CA SER A 663 21.85 28.38 42.21
C SER A 663 21.81 27.97 43.72
N PRO A 664 22.62 27.03 44.27
CA PRO A 664 23.52 26.03 43.68
C PRO A 664 23.48 24.61 44.34
N GLY A 665 24.22 23.66 43.75
CA GLY A 665 24.51 22.34 44.35
C GLY A 665 25.69 21.65 43.66
N SER A 666 26.86 21.78 44.28
CA SER A 666 28.22 21.30 43.97
C SER A 666 28.37 19.80 43.55
N THR A 667 29.52 19.29 43.08
CA THR A 667 30.91 19.65 43.42
C THR A 667 31.97 19.11 42.43
N THR A 668 33.09 19.85 42.25
CA THR A 668 34.48 19.43 41.89
C THR A 668 34.73 18.62 40.59
N ALA A 669 35.44 19.16 39.57
CA ALA A 669 36.89 19.49 39.45
C ALA A 669 37.72 18.28 38.95
N VAL A 670 38.68 18.41 38.02
CA VAL A 670 39.93 19.22 38.06
C VAL A 670 40.44 19.53 36.63
N SER A 671 40.81 20.81 36.40
CA SER A 671 42.04 21.38 35.77
C SER A 671 42.83 20.57 34.70
N ALA A 672 43.51 21.11 33.67
CA ALA A 672 43.88 22.48 33.22
C ALA A 672 44.44 22.36 31.75
N SER A 673 44.97 23.34 30.98
CA SER A 673 45.14 24.81 31.05
C SER A 673 45.59 25.37 29.65
N ALA A 674 45.75 26.70 29.55
CA ALA A 674 46.67 27.45 28.65
C ALA A 674 46.45 27.47 27.11
N SER A 675 45.82 28.56 26.66
CA SER A 675 46.02 29.25 25.36
C SER A 675 47.34 30.09 25.38
N PRO A 676 47.62 31.09 24.50
CA PRO A 676 47.11 31.41 23.15
C PRO A 676 48.22 31.78 22.12
N LYS A 677 47.83 32.05 20.85
CA LYS A 677 48.35 33.05 19.87
C LYS A 677 47.78 32.71 18.48
N GLY A 678 47.41 33.63 17.58
CA GLY A 678 47.39 35.10 17.65
C GLY A 678 47.80 35.74 16.31
N THR A 679 46.81 36.24 15.54
CA THR A 679 46.90 37.17 14.37
C THR A 679 47.74 36.68 13.16
N ASP A 680 47.69 37.18 11.92
CA ASP A 680 47.11 38.33 11.19
C ASP A 680 46.77 37.85 9.74
N SER A 681 45.67 38.19 9.05
CA SER A 681 45.18 39.45 8.45
C SER A 681 45.43 39.62 6.92
N ALA A 682 44.52 40.36 6.26
CA ALA A 682 44.59 41.00 4.93
C ALA A 682 44.38 40.19 3.61
N SER A 683 43.58 40.79 2.72
CA SER A 683 43.04 40.26 1.45
C SER A 683 43.73 40.89 0.20
N PRO A 684 43.04 41.20 -0.95
CA PRO A 684 43.17 40.57 -2.29
C PRO A 684 43.85 41.55 -3.31
N PRO A 685 43.56 41.70 -4.65
CA PRO A 685 42.66 41.01 -5.59
C PRO A 685 43.05 40.89 -7.12
N ALA A 686 42.14 40.31 -7.91
CA ALA A 686 41.63 40.78 -9.24
C ALA A 686 42.26 40.44 -10.64
N ARG A 687 41.33 40.18 -11.59
CA ARG A 687 41.37 40.26 -13.10
C ARG A 687 42.24 39.22 -13.87
N GLY A 688 41.91 38.79 -15.10
CA GLY A 688 40.72 38.98 -15.98
C GLY A 688 41.01 38.70 -17.49
N GLY A 689 39.99 38.52 -18.35
CA GLY A 689 40.09 38.44 -19.83
C GLY A 689 39.94 37.03 -20.45
N VAL A 690 38.92 36.68 -21.27
CA VAL A 690 38.58 37.04 -22.69
C VAL A 690 39.32 36.19 -23.75
N GLY A 691 38.57 35.50 -24.65
CA GLY A 691 39.09 34.97 -25.92
C GLY A 691 38.39 33.72 -26.49
N SER A 692 37.96 33.76 -27.77
CA SER A 692 37.46 32.64 -28.62
C SER A 692 37.72 33.04 -30.09
N PRO A 693 37.34 32.29 -31.17
CA PRO A 693 37.09 30.84 -31.41
C PRO A 693 37.83 30.34 -32.72
N SER A 694 37.24 29.38 -33.46
CA SER A 694 37.56 28.88 -34.85
C SER A 694 38.59 27.74 -34.99
N ALA A 695 38.57 26.84 -36.00
CA ALA A 695 37.55 26.33 -36.96
C ALA A 695 38.11 25.10 -37.75
N ASP A 696 37.30 24.48 -38.63
CA ASP A 696 37.68 23.66 -39.82
C ASP A 696 38.33 22.26 -39.63
N SER A 697 38.29 21.27 -40.58
CA SER A 697 37.37 20.96 -41.71
C SER A 697 37.66 19.57 -42.37
N SER A 698 36.74 19.08 -43.22
CA SER A 698 36.89 18.15 -44.40
C SER A 698 36.96 16.60 -44.15
N ALA A 699 36.17 15.71 -44.78
CA ALA A 699 35.96 15.25 -46.20
C ALA A 699 37.04 14.21 -46.69
N ALA A 700 36.81 13.13 -47.48
CA ALA A 700 35.69 12.70 -48.36
C ALA A 700 35.71 11.18 -48.82
N LYS A 701 34.55 10.63 -49.28
CA LYS A 701 34.25 9.63 -50.38
C LYS A 701 34.93 8.21 -50.42
N TYR A 702 34.21 7.06 -50.27
CA TYR A 702 33.41 6.21 -51.25
C TYR A 702 34.24 5.31 -52.24
N PRO A 703 33.77 4.14 -52.80
CA PRO A 703 32.38 3.65 -53.00
C PRO A 703 32.05 2.09 -52.89
N MET A 704 30.76 1.76 -53.13
CA MET A 704 30.15 0.57 -53.80
C MET A 704 29.76 -0.79 -53.10
N VAL A 705 28.45 -0.91 -52.82
CA VAL A 705 27.46 -1.93 -53.29
C VAL A 705 27.74 -3.45 -53.21
N TYR A 706 26.91 -4.14 -52.41
CA TYR A 706 26.08 -5.30 -52.80
C TYR A 706 24.74 -5.27 -52.02
N ALA A 707 23.68 -5.92 -52.53
CA ALA A 707 22.29 -5.68 -52.10
C ALA A 707 21.68 -6.79 -51.20
N GLU A 708 20.80 -6.35 -50.29
CA GLU A 708 19.64 -7.00 -49.61
C GLU A 708 19.62 -8.54 -49.37
N PRO A 709 19.17 -8.99 -48.17
CA PRO A 709 17.74 -8.93 -47.87
C PRO A 709 17.36 -8.25 -46.55
N ARG A 710 16.15 -7.66 -46.55
CA ARG A 710 15.52 -6.99 -45.41
C ARG A 710 15.28 -7.94 -44.23
N GLY A 711 16.11 -7.83 -43.19
CA GLY A 711 15.76 -8.25 -41.84
C GLY A 711 14.94 -7.15 -41.15
N ALA A 712 13.96 -7.53 -40.33
CA ALA A 712 13.03 -6.58 -39.71
C ALA A 712 13.76 -5.48 -38.91
N THR A 713 13.43 -4.22 -39.20
CA THR A 713 13.72 -3.10 -38.30
C THR A 713 13.06 -3.38 -36.95
N PRO A 714 13.74 -3.18 -35.80
CA PRO A 714 13.04 -3.15 -34.52
C PRO A 714 11.97 -2.05 -34.60
N SER A 715 10.73 -2.40 -34.27
CA SER A 715 9.63 -1.43 -34.20
C SER A 715 10.04 -0.29 -33.27
N GLY A 716 10.09 0.93 -33.81
CA GLY A 716 10.33 2.12 -33.00
C GLY A 716 9.26 2.27 -31.91
N PRO A 717 9.51 3.06 -30.86
CA PRO A 717 8.56 3.24 -29.77
C PRO A 717 7.20 3.69 -30.33
N GLU A 718 6.17 2.88 -30.07
CA GLU A 718 4.83 3.11 -30.58
C GLU A 718 4.25 4.34 -29.88
N ARG A 719 4.05 5.41 -30.64
CA ARG A 719 3.37 6.62 -30.16
C ARG A 719 1.90 6.33 -30.00
N ILE A 720 1.33 6.84 -28.92
CA ILE A 720 -0.08 6.64 -28.61
C ILE A 720 -0.91 7.58 -29.49
N ALA A 721 -1.96 7.04 -30.11
CA ALA A 721 -2.79 7.81 -31.04
C ALA A 721 -3.41 9.03 -30.34
N GLY A 722 -3.35 10.19 -31.00
CA GLY A 722 -3.88 11.45 -30.46
C GLY A 722 -3.01 12.14 -29.40
N CYS A 723 -1.88 11.56 -28.99
CA CYS A 723 -1.03 12.11 -27.92
C CYS A 723 0.44 12.25 -28.36
N ASN A 724 1.01 13.45 -28.22
CA ASN A 724 2.42 13.70 -28.55
C ASN A 724 3.39 13.46 -27.37
N TRP A 725 2.88 13.45 -26.14
CA TRP A 725 3.65 13.32 -24.91
C TRP A 725 3.68 11.89 -24.33
N ALA A 726 2.99 10.92 -24.94
CA ALA A 726 2.95 9.53 -24.46
C ALA A 726 3.31 8.50 -25.54
N LYS A 727 4.03 7.46 -25.13
CA LYS A 727 4.45 6.31 -25.95
C LYS A 727 4.50 5.04 -25.11
N LYS A 728 4.47 3.87 -25.75
CA LYS A 728 4.79 2.60 -25.08
C LYS A 728 6.28 2.27 -25.25
N GLU A 729 6.89 1.73 -24.20
CA GLU A 729 8.23 1.15 -24.23
C GLU A 729 8.28 -0.22 -23.52
N PRO A 730 9.24 -1.09 -23.85
CA PRO A 730 9.52 -2.29 -23.06
C PRO A 730 9.88 -1.92 -21.62
N ALA A 731 9.23 -2.61 -20.67
CA ALA A 731 9.34 -2.32 -19.24
C ALA A 731 10.79 -2.34 -18.74
N MET A 732 11.17 -1.39 -17.87
CA MET A 732 12.57 -1.21 -17.46
C MET A 732 13.21 -2.47 -16.85
N TYR A 733 12.44 -3.28 -16.10
CA TYR A 733 12.94 -4.54 -15.52
C TYR A 733 13.45 -5.54 -16.59
N LYS A 734 12.97 -5.48 -17.84
CA LYS A 734 13.48 -6.29 -18.96
C LYS A 734 14.86 -5.85 -19.45
N LYS A 735 15.29 -4.63 -19.10
CA LYS A 735 16.64 -4.10 -19.37
C LYS A 735 17.57 -4.38 -18.20
N ILE A 736 17.05 -4.35 -16.97
CA ILE A 736 17.81 -4.63 -15.74
C ILE A 736 18.09 -6.14 -15.59
N LEU A 737 17.10 -7.00 -15.87
CA LEU A 737 17.17 -8.47 -15.76
C LEU A 737 17.64 -9.01 -14.39
N SER A 738 17.50 -8.20 -13.32
CA SER A 738 17.89 -8.54 -11.96
C SER A 738 16.67 -8.96 -11.15
N GLY A 739 16.47 -10.27 -11.00
CA GLY A 739 15.33 -10.84 -10.28
C GLY A 739 15.06 -12.31 -10.58
N PHE A 740 14.23 -12.91 -9.73
CA PHE A 740 13.80 -14.31 -9.82
C PHE A 740 12.27 -14.44 -9.82
N ASN A 741 11.77 -15.39 -10.63
CA ASN A 741 10.41 -15.93 -10.61
C ASN A 741 10.41 -17.36 -10.02
N ASN A 742 9.25 -17.82 -9.56
CA ASN A 742 9.01 -19.17 -9.03
C ASN A 742 9.94 -19.56 -7.86
N MET A 743 10.26 -18.61 -6.98
CA MET A 743 11.05 -18.88 -5.79
C MET A 743 10.36 -19.91 -4.87
N PRO A 744 11.11 -20.80 -4.21
CA PRO A 744 10.56 -21.85 -3.36
C PRO A 744 10.25 -21.31 -1.96
N ASP A 745 9.33 -21.98 -1.27
CA ASP A 745 9.19 -21.85 0.17
C ASP A 745 10.36 -22.55 0.87
N PHE A 746 11.34 -21.77 1.32
CA PHE A 746 12.49 -22.26 2.08
C PHE A 746 12.14 -22.77 3.50
N SER A 747 10.94 -22.45 4.01
CA SER A 747 10.47 -22.94 5.32
C SER A 747 9.81 -24.32 5.24
N SER A 748 9.40 -24.75 4.04
CA SER A 748 8.76 -26.04 3.81
C SER A 748 9.80 -27.15 3.62
N PRO A 749 9.72 -28.27 4.35
CA PRO A 749 10.51 -29.45 4.02
C PRO A 749 10.05 -30.00 2.67
N ARG A 750 10.88 -29.86 1.63
CA ARG A 750 10.62 -30.54 0.35
C ARG A 750 10.36 -32.01 0.63
N ARG A 751 9.20 -32.53 0.17
CA ARG A 751 9.01 -33.98 0.05
C ARG A 751 10.16 -34.50 -0.81
N THR A 752 10.91 -35.47 -0.28
CA THR A 752 11.76 -36.32 -1.11
C THR A 752 10.83 -37.00 -2.11
N ALA A 753 11.11 -36.79 -3.40
CA ALA A 753 10.47 -37.52 -4.49
C ALA A 753 10.88 -38.99 -4.44
#